data_AF-A0A6A9SYH9-F1
#
_entry.id   AF-A0A6A9SYH9-F1
#
_cell.length_a   1.000
_cell.length_b   1.000
_cell.length_c   1.000
_cell.angle_alpha   90.00
_cell.angle_beta   90.00
_cell.angle_gamma   90.00
#
_symmetry.space_group_name_H-M   'P 1'
#
loop_
_entity.id
_entity.type
_entity.pdbx_description
1 polymer ?
#
loop_
_entity_poly.entity_id
_entity_poly.type
_entity_poly.pdbx_seq_one_letter_code
_entity_poly.pdbx_strand_id
1 'polypeptide(L)'
;MIPRPDDERGQLLLIGAVALALTILGLALVTNTVLYTENVAPGETTLETGDVEEFSDGGQSSVRSLLFRLNHAERNVTFSALEAAAERNTTGYSTALSQLSAASGTQFTRIVYRETNHSGTRIVQGVDRPLTYNGSHSTPDAGSDPADWQPVPSRTQIGWFVLNVDVRNTSERATRVSVGSGLGNEWTYRLNRSGGNVSVRVTDDDGVELASDSCGGVGTRVLLDLRRGTGLSGECSFAGFEQLSGPKSVAVEDGDNLVGRYGIVVNETWDTDESNTLDPESSASGSESYPHCSDGGRQPPCLSPVVWTATVGMEYRSSNVGLNTNRTIQVYEAGPRTEAFGAGTLFTADTTGLKVIEGDSGAVTTIPATTGDTVEAAGRASTDVDGDGDEDVPYVTGTGAGAELKLVDTAGEVSSVVTSADVPSGDIQHDKTRLASGTWDGSDPSVFFVDDNNDRIYRATADGTVTEVAAPSNGAQGISGIGDIDGDDEDELVFADASQQLRYLETDGSVSSVPDGQLGSDGGVGAGTVADLDGDGTAAVVGVDGSNDIKINRGASGGGTTVISDVTGGGEPAAAKAPITVADVDDDGGPEIVYVRNPPSTGSPEEIRYVDDPLTPGSRSVVTLTDTDGSTVDGSSETGVL
;
A
#
# COMPACT_ATOMS: atom_id res chain seq x y z
N MET A 1 -86.19 -9.20 -50.44
CA MET A 1 -85.86 -9.91 -49.18
C MET A 1 -85.49 -11.33 -49.54
N ILE A 2 -84.23 -11.71 -49.36
CA ILE A 2 -83.69 -12.97 -48.78
C ILE A 2 -82.15 -12.87 -48.92
N PRO A 3 -81.37 -13.07 -47.84
CA PRO A 3 -79.95 -12.71 -47.76
C PRO A 3 -79.04 -13.83 -48.26
N ARG A 4 -77.85 -13.48 -48.78
CA ARG A 4 -76.77 -14.44 -49.10
C ARG A 4 -75.96 -14.74 -47.83
N PRO A 5 -75.71 -16.01 -47.46
CA PRO A 5 -74.84 -16.37 -46.36
C PRO A 5 -73.36 -16.52 -46.79
N ASP A 6 -72.50 -16.05 -45.89
CA ASP A 6 -71.17 -16.58 -45.53
C ASP A 6 -69.97 -16.38 -46.49
N ASP A 7 -69.58 -15.12 -46.71
CA ASP A 7 -68.18 -14.74 -47.06
C ASP A 7 -67.32 -14.42 -45.82
N GLU A 8 -67.90 -14.40 -44.62
CA GLU A 8 -67.22 -14.01 -43.37
C GLU A 8 -66.30 -15.10 -42.80
N ARG A 9 -66.53 -16.39 -43.12
CA ARG A 9 -65.76 -17.51 -42.55
C ARG A 9 -64.38 -17.65 -43.17
N GLY A 10 -64.20 -17.33 -44.46
CA GLY A 10 -62.91 -17.39 -45.14
C GLY A 10 -61.96 -16.29 -44.67
N GLN A 11 -62.48 -15.08 -44.44
CA GLN A 11 -61.70 -13.96 -43.91
C GLN A 11 -61.34 -14.15 -42.43
N LEU A 12 -62.24 -14.72 -41.60
CA LEU A 12 -61.92 -15.05 -40.21
C LEU A 12 -60.81 -16.12 -40.09
N LEU A 13 -60.73 -17.07 -41.02
CA LEU A 13 -59.65 -18.07 -41.06
C LEU A 13 -58.30 -17.46 -41.45
N LEU A 14 -58.30 -16.50 -42.38
CA LEU A 14 -57.08 -15.80 -42.79
C LEU A 14 -56.55 -14.89 -41.68
N ILE A 15 -57.45 -14.15 -41.01
CA ILE A 15 -57.09 -13.29 -39.87
C ILE A 15 -56.58 -14.14 -38.70
N GLY A 16 -57.21 -15.29 -38.43
CA GLY A 16 -56.75 -16.23 -37.40
C GLY A 16 -55.36 -16.81 -37.68
N ALA A 17 -55.06 -17.16 -38.94
CA ALA A 17 -53.75 -17.68 -39.33
C ALA A 17 -52.63 -16.63 -39.21
N VAL A 18 -52.90 -15.37 -39.58
CA VAL A 18 -51.93 -14.27 -39.44
C VAL A 18 -51.68 -13.93 -37.98
N ALA A 19 -52.72 -13.89 -37.15
CA ALA A 19 -52.58 -13.65 -35.71
C ALA A 19 -51.73 -14.75 -35.03
N LEU A 20 -51.92 -16.01 -35.42
CA LEU A 20 -51.13 -17.14 -34.91
C LEU A 20 -49.66 -17.07 -35.37
N ALA A 21 -49.43 -16.69 -36.64
CA ALA A 21 -48.06 -16.53 -37.15
C ALA A 21 -47.31 -15.41 -36.42
N LEU A 22 -47.99 -14.30 -36.11
CA LEU A 22 -47.41 -13.18 -35.36
C LEU A 22 -47.14 -13.53 -33.89
N THR A 23 -47.99 -14.32 -33.24
CA THR A 23 -47.71 -14.79 -31.87
C THR A 23 -46.57 -15.80 -31.84
N ILE A 24 -46.46 -16.69 -32.82
CA ILE A 24 -45.32 -17.62 -32.93
C ILE A 24 -44.02 -16.85 -33.19
N LEU A 25 -44.03 -15.84 -34.06
CA LEU A 25 -42.85 -14.99 -34.29
C LEU A 25 -42.50 -14.17 -33.04
N GLY A 26 -43.49 -13.60 -32.35
CA GLY A 26 -43.26 -12.86 -31.11
C GLY A 26 -42.71 -13.76 -30.00
N LEU A 27 -43.24 -14.99 -29.88
CA LEU A 27 -42.74 -15.96 -28.91
C LEU A 27 -41.35 -16.45 -29.29
N ALA A 28 -41.05 -16.70 -30.58
CA ALA A 28 -39.72 -17.08 -31.03
C ALA A 28 -38.70 -15.95 -30.83
N LEU A 29 -39.11 -14.68 -31.03
CA LEU A 29 -38.29 -13.52 -30.74
C LEU A 29 -37.98 -13.48 -29.24
N VAL A 30 -38.99 -13.53 -28.37
CA VAL A 30 -38.82 -13.51 -26.91
C VAL A 30 -38.02 -14.73 -26.42
N THR A 31 -38.23 -15.92 -26.98
CA THR A 31 -37.51 -17.14 -26.57
C THR A 31 -36.05 -17.08 -27.01
N ASN A 32 -35.76 -16.53 -28.20
CA ASN A 32 -34.38 -16.24 -28.60
C ASN A 32 -33.79 -15.09 -27.78
N THR A 33 -34.56 -14.09 -27.36
CA THR A 33 -34.05 -13.02 -26.48
C THR A 33 -33.71 -13.58 -25.11
N VAL A 34 -34.55 -14.46 -24.52
CA VAL A 34 -34.30 -15.07 -23.20
C VAL A 34 -33.13 -16.06 -23.24
N LEU A 35 -32.99 -16.87 -24.30
CA LEU A 35 -31.82 -17.75 -24.48
C LEU A 35 -30.51 -17.01 -24.80
N TYR A 36 -30.59 -15.77 -25.30
CA TYR A 36 -29.42 -14.92 -25.57
C TYR A 36 -29.07 -14.00 -24.39
N THR A 37 -30.02 -13.69 -23.51
CA THR A 37 -29.73 -13.02 -22.22
C THR A 37 -29.18 -13.96 -21.15
N GLU A 38 -29.30 -15.29 -21.30
CA GLU A 38 -28.67 -16.26 -20.38
C GLU A 38 -27.31 -16.80 -20.89
N ASN A 39 -26.83 -16.37 -22.06
CA ASN A 39 -25.53 -16.81 -22.61
C ASN A 39 -24.61 -15.68 -23.11
N VAL A 40 -24.91 -14.43 -22.77
CA VAL A 40 -23.98 -13.32 -22.95
C VAL A 40 -24.01 -12.46 -21.69
N ALA A 41 -23.31 -12.95 -20.67
CA ALA A 41 -22.74 -12.14 -19.61
C ALA A 41 -21.25 -12.54 -19.51
N PRO A 42 -20.35 -11.91 -20.29
CA PRO A 42 -18.91 -11.99 -20.03
C PRO A 42 -18.48 -11.17 -18.79
N GLY A 43 -19.31 -10.23 -18.32
CA GLY A 43 -18.99 -9.37 -17.17
C GLY A 43 -19.07 -9.99 -15.77
N GLU A 44 -19.10 -11.33 -15.62
CA GLU A 44 -19.04 -11.98 -14.30
C GLU A 44 -17.60 -12.33 -13.88
N THR A 45 -16.64 -12.42 -14.80
CA THR A 45 -15.26 -12.85 -14.46
C THR A 45 -14.42 -11.73 -13.84
N THR A 46 -14.58 -10.48 -14.27
CA THR A 46 -13.81 -9.30 -13.81
C THR A 46 -14.31 -8.76 -12.46
N LEU A 47 -15.62 -8.87 -12.19
CA LEU A 47 -16.18 -8.61 -10.84
C LEU A 47 -15.75 -9.69 -9.84
N GLU A 48 -15.56 -10.94 -10.29
CA GLU A 48 -15.15 -12.04 -9.42
C GLU A 48 -13.63 -12.05 -9.11
N THR A 49 -12.75 -11.44 -9.92
CA THR A 49 -11.32 -11.23 -9.56
C THR A 49 -11.16 -10.16 -8.47
N GLY A 50 -11.88 -9.04 -8.58
CA GLY A 50 -11.94 -8.04 -7.50
C GLY A 50 -12.47 -8.62 -6.19
N ASP A 51 -13.51 -9.47 -6.24
CA ASP A 51 -14.02 -10.20 -5.06
C ASP A 51 -12.97 -11.16 -4.45
N VAL A 52 -12.09 -11.75 -5.27
CA VAL A 52 -11.03 -12.65 -4.83
C VAL A 52 -9.89 -11.90 -4.15
N GLU A 53 -9.51 -10.75 -4.68
CA GLU A 53 -8.55 -9.82 -4.07
C GLU A 53 -9.12 -9.25 -2.76
N GLU A 54 -10.36 -8.76 -2.77
CA GLU A 54 -11.05 -8.28 -1.56
C GLU A 54 -11.13 -9.38 -0.49
N PHE A 55 -11.44 -10.63 -0.88
CA PHE A 55 -11.43 -11.76 0.04
C PHE A 55 -10.03 -12.09 0.56
N SER A 56 -9.01 -12.08 -0.31
CA SER A 56 -7.62 -12.32 0.07
C SER A 56 -7.17 -11.27 1.09
N ASP A 57 -7.29 -10.00 0.78
CA ASP A 57 -6.69 -8.92 1.55
C ASP A 57 -7.52 -8.57 2.77
N GLY A 58 -8.85 -8.54 2.62
CA GLY A 58 -9.80 -8.45 3.72
C GLY A 58 -9.67 -9.63 4.68
N GLY A 59 -9.43 -10.84 4.17
CA GLY A 59 -9.15 -12.04 4.95
C GLY A 59 -7.83 -11.94 5.72
N GLN A 60 -6.75 -11.45 5.08
CA GLN A 60 -5.44 -11.28 5.69
C GLN A 60 -5.51 -10.24 6.81
N SER A 61 -6.06 -9.06 6.52
CA SER A 61 -6.26 -7.98 7.49
C SER A 61 -7.12 -8.40 8.68
N SER A 62 -8.21 -9.13 8.41
CA SER A 62 -9.11 -9.61 9.48
C SER A 62 -8.46 -10.63 10.40
N VAL A 63 -7.76 -11.63 9.83
CA VAL A 63 -7.06 -12.63 10.66
C VAL A 63 -5.91 -11.97 11.42
N ARG A 64 -5.19 -11.04 10.79
CA ARG A 64 -4.16 -10.27 11.46
C ARG A 64 -4.71 -9.49 12.66
N SER A 65 -5.81 -8.75 12.49
CA SER A 65 -6.49 -8.02 13.57
C SER A 65 -6.95 -8.96 14.69
N LEU A 66 -7.42 -10.15 14.34
CA LEU A 66 -7.79 -11.18 15.30
C LEU A 66 -6.58 -11.68 16.10
N LEU A 67 -5.49 -12.07 15.42
CA LEU A 67 -4.25 -12.53 16.06
C LEU A 67 -3.66 -11.45 16.96
N PHE A 68 -3.65 -10.21 16.49
CA PHE A 68 -3.26 -9.04 17.26
C PHE A 68 -4.08 -8.93 18.56
N ARG A 69 -5.41 -9.02 18.48
CA ARG A 69 -6.27 -9.01 19.68
C ARG A 69 -5.98 -10.17 20.61
N LEU A 70 -5.76 -11.38 20.09
CA LEU A 70 -5.48 -12.58 20.90
C LEU A 70 -4.17 -12.46 21.66
N ASN A 71 -3.09 -12.01 21.01
CA ASN A 71 -1.81 -11.74 21.65
C ASN A 71 -1.92 -10.75 22.83
N HIS A 72 -2.91 -9.87 22.79
CA HIS A 72 -3.13 -8.84 23.80
C HIS A 72 -4.23 -9.17 24.83
N ALA A 73 -5.10 -10.15 24.56
CA ALA A 73 -6.29 -10.47 25.34
C ALA A 73 -5.97 -11.01 26.74
N GLU A 74 -5.12 -12.03 26.81
CA GLU A 74 -4.70 -12.67 28.05
C GLU A 74 -3.19 -12.56 28.21
N ARG A 75 -2.74 -12.24 29.43
CA ARG A 75 -1.30 -12.19 29.74
C ARG A 75 -0.79 -13.50 30.35
N ASN A 76 -1.66 -14.27 31.00
CA ASN A 76 -1.32 -15.54 31.62
C ASN A 76 -1.79 -16.67 30.70
N VAL A 77 -1.05 -16.87 29.61
CA VAL A 77 -1.38 -17.84 28.58
C VAL A 77 -0.12 -18.60 28.18
N THR A 78 -0.23 -19.91 28.00
CA THR A 78 0.85 -20.71 27.41
C THR A 78 0.81 -20.56 25.88
N PHE A 79 1.93 -20.79 25.20
CA PHE A 79 1.94 -20.70 23.74
C PHE A 79 0.97 -21.71 23.10
N SER A 80 0.92 -22.93 23.62
CA SER A 80 -0.04 -23.97 23.23
C SER A 80 -1.51 -23.53 23.35
N ALA A 81 -1.86 -22.81 24.42
CA ALA A 81 -3.20 -22.28 24.62
C ALA A 81 -3.49 -21.09 23.68
N LEU A 82 -2.50 -20.26 23.38
CA LEU A 82 -2.59 -19.16 22.43
C LEU A 82 -2.80 -19.66 21.00
N GLU A 83 -2.05 -20.68 20.55
CA GLU A 83 -2.25 -21.31 19.24
C GLU A 83 -3.64 -21.95 19.12
N ALA A 84 -4.07 -22.67 20.15
CA ALA A 84 -5.41 -23.24 20.18
C ALA A 84 -6.51 -22.16 20.16
N ALA A 85 -6.23 -20.97 20.72
CA ALA A 85 -7.13 -19.82 20.63
C ALA A 85 -7.11 -19.21 19.22
N ALA A 86 -5.95 -19.07 18.59
CA ALA A 86 -5.81 -18.60 17.21
C ALA A 86 -6.59 -19.49 16.23
N GLU A 87 -6.36 -20.81 16.27
CA GLU A 87 -7.06 -21.77 15.42
C GLU A 87 -8.59 -21.70 15.62
N ARG A 88 -9.04 -21.69 16.88
CA ARG A 88 -10.47 -21.65 17.22
C ARG A 88 -11.14 -20.37 16.76
N ASN A 89 -10.50 -19.21 16.97
CA ASN A 89 -11.11 -17.93 16.60
C ASN A 89 -11.07 -17.72 15.08
N THR A 90 -10.01 -18.14 14.39
CA THR A 90 -9.95 -18.11 12.92
C THR A 90 -11.02 -19.03 12.32
N THR A 91 -11.25 -20.21 12.91
CA THR A 91 -12.36 -21.10 12.51
C THR A 91 -13.72 -20.45 12.74
N GLY A 92 -13.90 -19.74 13.86
CA GLY A 92 -15.11 -18.99 14.16
C GLY A 92 -15.37 -17.86 13.15
N TYR A 93 -14.33 -17.08 12.86
CA TYR A 93 -14.36 -16.03 11.82
C TYR A 93 -14.68 -16.62 10.45
N SER A 94 -13.96 -17.67 10.03
CA SER A 94 -14.23 -18.37 8.77
C SER A 94 -15.67 -18.88 8.70
N THR A 95 -16.23 -19.40 9.79
CA THR A 95 -17.62 -19.87 9.81
C THR A 95 -18.61 -18.72 9.62
N ALA A 96 -18.37 -17.59 10.27
CA ALA A 96 -19.20 -16.39 10.11
C ALA A 96 -19.10 -15.83 8.69
N LEU A 97 -17.89 -15.80 8.12
CA LEU A 97 -17.64 -15.38 6.75
C LEU A 97 -18.33 -16.30 5.74
N SER A 98 -18.20 -17.62 5.87
CA SER A 98 -18.91 -18.57 5.00
C SER A 98 -20.43 -18.43 5.09
N GLN A 99 -20.98 -18.12 6.27
CA GLN A 99 -22.42 -17.87 6.44
C GLN A 99 -22.88 -16.57 5.77
N LEU A 100 -22.04 -15.53 5.85
CA LEU A 100 -22.30 -14.26 5.19
C LEU A 100 -22.23 -14.42 3.67
N SER A 101 -21.17 -15.04 3.14
CA SER A 101 -21.01 -15.32 1.71
C SER A 101 -22.16 -16.17 1.17
N ALA A 102 -22.62 -17.18 1.91
CA ALA A 102 -23.77 -17.99 1.51
C ALA A 102 -25.11 -17.24 1.57
N ALA A 103 -25.20 -16.15 2.34
CA ALA A 103 -26.38 -15.30 2.41
C ALA A 103 -26.38 -14.19 1.34
N SER A 104 -25.20 -13.72 0.93
CA SER A 104 -25.02 -12.69 -0.09
C SER A 104 -24.88 -13.22 -1.52
N GLY A 105 -24.46 -14.49 -1.72
CA GLY A 105 -24.26 -15.08 -3.06
C GLY A 105 -23.99 -16.59 -3.07
N THR A 106 -23.59 -17.13 -4.24
CA THR A 106 -23.23 -18.56 -4.45
C THR A 106 -21.76 -18.89 -4.12
N GLN A 107 -21.06 -17.97 -3.47
CA GLN A 107 -19.63 -18.06 -3.20
C GLN A 107 -19.33 -18.89 -1.95
N PHE A 108 -18.31 -19.75 -2.04
CA PHE A 108 -17.76 -20.51 -0.93
C PHE A 108 -16.45 -19.88 -0.48
N THR A 109 -16.39 -19.45 0.77
CA THR A 109 -15.19 -18.88 1.39
C THR A 109 -14.76 -19.73 2.58
N ARG A 110 -13.46 -19.92 2.75
CA ARG A 110 -12.89 -20.63 3.88
C ARG A 110 -11.50 -20.12 4.21
N ILE A 111 -11.28 -19.87 5.49
CA ILE A 111 -9.98 -19.47 6.02
C ILE A 111 -9.57 -20.48 7.10
N VAL A 112 -8.35 -21.00 6.99
CA VAL A 112 -7.82 -22.04 7.87
C VAL A 112 -6.51 -21.56 8.46
N TYR A 113 -6.45 -21.45 9.78
CA TYR A 113 -5.18 -21.28 10.47
C TYR A 113 -4.33 -22.55 10.29
N ARG A 114 -3.13 -22.42 9.72
CA ARG A 114 -2.26 -23.58 9.45
C ARG A 114 -1.28 -23.80 10.59
N GLU A 115 -0.47 -22.79 10.86
CA GLU A 115 0.61 -22.87 11.84
C GLU A 115 1.09 -21.47 12.24
N THR A 116 1.70 -21.38 13.42
CA THR A 116 2.57 -20.26 13.78
C THR A 116 3.95 -20.50 13.18
N ASN A 117 4.41 -19.64 12.28
CA ASN A 117 5.76 -19.75 11.73
C ASN A 117 6.81 -19.25 12.72
N HIS A 118 6.46 -18.21 13.48
CA HIS A 118 7.35 -17.62 14.47
C HIS A 118 6.59 -17.04 15.67
N SER A 119 7.12 -17.30 16.86
CA SER A 119 6.61 -16.78 18.12
C SER A 119 7.47 -15.62 18.63
N GLY A 120 6.82 -14.53 19.00
CA GLY A 120 7.46 -13.42 19.71
C GLY A 120 7.22 -13.50 21.21
N THR A 121 7.77 -12.52 21.93
CA THR A 121 7.56 -12.38 23.37
C THR A 121 6.97 -11.03 23.70
N ARG A 122 5.98 -11.02 24.60
CA ARG A 122 5.40 -9.82 25.19
C ARG A 122 5.85 -9.66 26.64
N ILE A 123 6.52 -8.56 26.93
CA ILE A 123 6.91 -8.12 28.27
C ILE A 123 5.79 -7.26 28.82
N VAL A 124 5.22 -7.62 29.97
CA VAL A 124 4.01 -7.00 30.50
C VAL A 124 4.18 -6.53 31.93
N GLN A 125 3.81 -5.27 32.18
CA GLN A 125 3.49 -4.78 33.52
C GLN A 125 1.98 -4.58 33.64
N GLY A 126 1.30 -5.59 34.17
CA GLY A 126 -0.16 -5.62 34.24
C GLY A 126 -0.80 -4.79 35.37
N VAL A 127 0.01 -4.23 36.27
CA VAL A 127 -0.43 -3.48 37.45
C VAL A 127 0.25 -2.12 37.52
N ASP A 128 -0.40 -1.14 38.13
CA ASP A 128 0.16 0.19 38.30
C ASP A 128 1.30 0.16 39.31
N ARG A 129 2.51 0.39 38.82
CA ARG A 129 3.74 0.48 39.61
C ARG A 129 4.80 1.30 38.86
N PRO A 130 5.89 1.72 39.52
CA PRO A 130 6.97 2.40 38.83
C PRO A 130 7.60 1.52 37.74
N LEU A 131 8.14 2.14 36.69
CA LEU A 131 8.80 1.48 35.56
C LEU A 131 10.19 0.94 35.98
N THR A 132 10.20 -0.03 36.89
CA THR A 132 11.40 -0.54 37.58
C THR A 132 11.45 -2.06 37.52
N TYR A 133 12.64 -2.66 37.55
CA TYR A 133 12.78 -4.11 37.70
C TYR A 133 13.98 -4.45 38.60
N ASN A 134 13.75 -5.31 39.59
CA ASN A 134 14.77 -5.72 40.56
C ASN A 134 15.36 -7.08 40.19
N GLY A 135 15.85 -7.19 38.95
CA GLY A 135 16.54 -8.37 38.40
C GLY A 135 17.81 -7.95 37.66
N SER A 136 18.59 -8.90 37.13
CA SER A 136 19.94 -8.67 36.56
C SER A 136 19.97 -7.93 35.20
N HIS A 137 18.94 -7.17 34.85
CA HIS A 137 18.85 -6.38 33.62
C HIS A 137 19.27 -4.92 33.89
N SER A 138 20.40 -4.72 34.57
CA SER A 138 20.99 -3.39 34.80
C SER A 138 21.58 -2.86 33.49
N THR A 139 21.42 -1.57 33.19
CA THR A 139 22.18 -0.95 32.08
C THR A 139 23.69 -1.07 32.38
N PRO A 140 24.58 -1.07 31.38
CA PRO A 140 26.03 -1.09 31.58
C PRO A 140 26.54 -0.01 32.54
N ASP A 141 25.79 1.08 32.69
CA ASP A 141 26.12 2.26 33.50
C ASP A 141 25.26 2.41 34.79
N ALA A 142 24.21 1.60 35.00
CA ALA A 142 23.19 1.74 36.05
C ALA A 142 23.66 1.48 37.49
N GLY A 143 24.83 0.84 37.68
CA GLY A 143 25.16 0.30 38.99
C GLY A 143 24.07 -0.66 39.50
N SER A 144 23.76 -0.64 40.80
CA SER A 144 22.75 -1.50 41.43
C SER A 144 21.40 -0.79 41.65
N ASP A 145 21.09 0.28 40.90
CA ASP A 145 19.82 1.01 41.07
C ASP A 145 18.69 0.33 40.26
N PRO A 146 17.64 -0.21 40.91
CA PRO A 146 16.52 -0.83 40.21
C PRO A 146 15.64 0.17 39.42
N ALA A 147 15.89 1.48 39.54
CA ALA A 147 15.30 2.52 38.69
C ALA A 147 15.90 2.55 37.28
N ASP A 148 17.13 2.05 37.11
CA ASP A 148 17.86 2.06 35.86
C ASP A 148 18.04 0.63 35.34
N TRP A 149 17.36 0.31 34.25
CA TRP A 149 17.28 -1.07 33.76
C TRP A 149 16.99 -1.16 32.27
N GLN A 150 17.18 -2.35 31.68
CA GLN A 150 16.98 -2.59 30.25
C GLN A 150 15.82 -3.58 30.03
N PRO A 151 14.61 -3.07 29.70
CA PRO A 151 13.50 -3.94 29.35
C PRO A 151 13.83 -4.89 28.19
N VAL A 152 14.56 -4.39 27.20
CA VAL A 152 14.97 -5.10 25.98
C VAL A 152 16.49 -4.93 25.83
N PRO A 153 17.29 -5.85 26.40
CA PRO A 153 18.75 -5.70 26.46
C PRO A 153 19.45 -6.05 25.14
N SER A 154 18.93 -7.01 24.39
CA SER A 154 19.37 -7.37 23.04
C SER A 154 18.62 -6.55 22.00
N ARG A 155 19.29 -6.18 20.91
CA ARG A 155 18.62 -5.49 19.79
C ARG A 155 17.75 -6.47 19.03
N THR A 156 16.46 -6.20 18.96
CA THR A 156 15.43 -7.01 18.28
C THR A 156 14.41 -6.11 17.60
N GLN A 157 13.64 -6.63 16.65
CA GLN A 157 12.44 -5.90 16.19
C GLN A 157 11.44 -5.77 17.34
N ILE A 158 10.91 -4.55 17.52
CA ILE A 158 9.91 -4.20 18.53
C ILE A 158 8.63 -3.83 17.80
N GLY A 159 7.63 -4.72 17.88
CA GLY A 159 6.37 -4.59 17.15
C GLY A 159 5.32 -3.75 17.88
N TRP A 160 5.50 -3.55 19.19
CA TRP A 160 4.54 -2.87 20.05
C TRP A 160 5.25 -2.29 21.27
N PHE A 161 4.98 -1.02 21.60
CA PHE A 161 5.40 -0.43 22.87
C PHE A 161 4.41 0.63 23.32
N VAL A 162 3.52 0.23 24.24
CA VAL A 162 2.48 1.13 24.77
C VAL A 162 2.62 1.31 26.28
N LEU A 163 2.57 2.56 26.74
CA LEU A 163 2.56 2.98 28.14
C LEU A 163 1.18 3.51 28.52
N ASN A 164 0.58 2.97 29.58
CA ASN A 164 -0.61 3.51 30.23
C ASN A 164 -0.19 4.15 31.55
N VAL A 165 0.05 5.46 31.52
CA VAL A 165 0.60 6.24 32.63
C VAL A 165 -0.50 6.62 33.62
N ASP A 166 -0.26 6.37 34.90
CA ASP A 166 -1.03 6.91 36.01
C ASP A 166 -0.46 8.29 36.38
N VAL A 167 -1.06 9.33 35.80
CA VAL A 167 -0.59 10.71 35.95
C VAL A 167 -0.61 11.14 37.40
N ARG A 168 -1.55 10.65 38.21
CA ARG A 168 -1.69 11.09 39.61
C ARG A 168 -0.50 10.65 40.47
N ASN A 169 0.05 9.49 40.19
CA ASN A 169 1.15 8.90 40.94
C ASN A 169 2.53 9.12 40.27
N THR A 170 2.56 9.72 39.09
CA THR A 170 3.77 10.07 38.36
C THR A 170 4.40 11.37 38.91
N SER A 171 5.73 11.38 38.99
CA SER A 171 6.54 12.48 39.50
C SER A 171 6.62 13.65 38.50
N GLU A 172 6.96 14.85 39.00
CA GLU A 172 7.35 15.99 38.15
C GLU A 172 8.80 15.86 37.65
N ARG A 173 9.59 14.97 38.26
CA ARG A 173 10.90 14.57 37.74
C ARG A 173 10.71 13.61 36.57
N ALA A 174 11.62 13.64 35.60
CA ALA A 174 11.52 12.83 34.39
C ALA A 174 12.08 11.43 34.58
N THR A 175 11.36 10.46 34.02
CA THR A 175 11.91 9.15 33.61
C THR A 175 12.41 9.28 32.18
N ARG A 176 13.51 8.62 31.85
CA ARG A 176 14.01 8.51 30.48
C ARG A 176 13.79 7.11 29.97
N VAL A 177 13.26 7.01 28.76
CA VAL A 177 13.21 5.76 28.02
C VAL A 177 14.05 5.96 26.77
N SER A 178 15.11 5.19 26.61
CA SER A 178 15.97 5.25 25.43
C SER A 178 15.72 4.05 24.54
N VAL A 179 15.60 4.29 23.24
CA VAL A 179 15.44 3.26 22.20
C VAL A 179 16.58 3.42 21.20
N GLY A 180 17.42 2.40 21.05
CA GLY A 180 18.63 2.48 20.24
C GLY A 180 18.78 1.33 19.25
N SER A 181 19.22 1.63 18.02
CA SER A 181 19.45 0.62 16.96
C SER A 181 20.94 0.30 16.74
N GLY A 182 21.86 1.10 17.26
CA GLY A 182 23.24 1.07 16.79
C GLY A 182 24.20 2.02 17.49
N LEU A 183 25.45 2.08 17.01
CA LEU A 183 26.37 3.15 17.37
C LEU A 183 25.84 4.47 16.77
N GLY A 184 25.42 5.40 17.62
CA GLY A 184 25.04 6.76 17.22
C GLY A 184 23.55 6.99 16.88
N ASN A 185 22.70 5.97 17.02
CA ASN A 185 21.28 6.05 16.65
C ASN A 185 20.41 5.64 17.85
N GLU A 186 20.28 6.54 18.82
CA GLU A 186 19.45 6.39 20.02
C GLU A 186 18.49 7.57 20.15
N TRP A 187 17.22 7.28 20.41
CA TRP A 187 16.22 8.29 20.75
C TRP A 187 15.84 8.18 22.21
N THR A 188 15.87 9.31 22.90
CA THR A 188 15.55 9.42 24.33
C THR A 188 14.21 10.13 24.53
N TYR A 189 13.26 9.43 25.12
CA TYR A 189 11.95 9.94 25.55
C TYR A 189 12.04 10.36 27.02
N ARG A 190 11.95 11.66 27.29
CA ARG A 190 11.80 12.22 28.63
C ARG A 190 10.32 12.37 28.97
N LEU A 191 9.88 11.65 30.00
CA LEU A 191 8.49 11.54 30.43
C LEU A 191 8.34 12.05 31.86
N ASN A 192 7.51 13.07 32.08
CA ASN A 192 7.20 13.56 33.42
C ASN A 192 5.77 14.10 33.53
N ARG A 193 5.25 14.16 34.76
CA ARG A 193 3.97 14.83 35.01
C ARG A 193 4.10 16.33 34.74
N SER A 194 3.13 16.87 34.02
CA SER A 194 2.94 18.30 33.82
C SER A 194 1.48 18.65 34.05
N GLY A 195 1.15 19.14 35.25
CA GLY A 195 -0.24 19.36 35.65
C GLY A 195 -1.05 18.05 35.68
N GLY A 196 -2.10 17.98 34.86
CA GLY A 196 -2.95 16.81 34.66
C GLY A 196 -2.55 15.91 33.48
N ASN A 197 -1.44 16.22 32.83
CA ASN A 197 -0.96 15.58 31.60
C ASN A 197 0.42 14.94 31.81
N VAL A 198 0.90 14.22 30.79
CA VAL A 198 2.29 13.74 30.70
C VAL A 198 3.02 14.59 29.65
N SER A 199 4.09 15.26 30.05
CA SER A 199 5.01 15.88 29.10
C SER A 199 5.88 14.80 28.49
N VAL A 200 5.98 14.79 27.17
CA VAL A 200 6.83 13.90 26.38
C VAL A 200 7.80 14.77 25.60
N ARG A 201 9.10 14.56 25.78
CA ARG A 201 10.14 15.24 25.02
C ARG A 201 11.08 14.21 24.42
N VAL A 202 11.27 14.24 23.12
CA VAL A 202 12.10 13.30 22.38
C VAL A 202 13.37 14.01 21.91
N THR A 203 14.52 13.41 22.19
CA THR A 203 15.81 13.87 21.67
C THR A 203 16.54 12.74 20.96
N ASP A 204 17.34 13.07 19.94
CA ASP A 204 18.29 12.13 19.34
C ASP A 204 19.56 11.93 20.20
N ASP A 205 20.52 11.18 19.66
CA ASP A 205 21.80 10.83 20.32
C ASP A 205 22.69 12.06 20.56
N ASP A 206 22.59 13.07 19.68
CA ASP A 206 23.29 14.36 19.83
C ASP A 206 22.58 15.30 20.82
N GLY A 207 21.43 14.89 21.35
CA GLY A 207 20.60 15.66 22.28
C GLY A 207 19.77 16.76 21.60
N VAL A 208 19.63 16.73 20.27
CA VAL A 208 18.75 17.61 19.50
C VAL A 208 17.31 17.20 19.79
N GLU A 209 16.44 18.18 20.03
CA GLU A 209 15.02 17.93 20.24
C GLU A 209 14.32 17.64 18.92
N LEU A 210 13.74 16.44 18.81
CA LEU A 210 12.93 16.02 17.68
C LEU A 210 11.47 16.45 17.84
N ALA A 211 10.95 16.34 19.07
CA ALA A 211 9.59 16.74 19.40
C ALA A 211 9.45 17.02 20.90
N SER A 212 8.50 17.87 21.27
CA SER A 212 8.09 18.08 22.66
C SER A 212 6.61 18.41 22.72
N ASP A 213 5.84 17.59 23.45
CA ASP A 213 4.39 17.77 23.56
C ASP A 213 3.87 17.39 24.97
N SER A 214 2.64 17.78 25.28
CA SER A 214 1.94 17.51 26.53
C SER A 214 0.72 16.63 26.28
N CYS A 215 0.88 15.33 26.42
CA CYS A 215 -0.18 14.36 26.20
C CYS A 215 -1.22 14.36 27.31
N GLY A 216 -2.44 14.78 26.96
CA GLY A 216 -3.63 14.65 27.79
C GLY A 216 -4.24 13.26 27.72
N GLY A 217 -5.18 12.99 28.62
CA GLY A 217 -5.92 11.74 28.59
C GLY A 217 -7.19 11.73 29.42
N VAL A 218 -7.81 10.55 29.51
CA VAL A 218 -9.12 10.41 30.14
C VAL A 218 -8.94 10.21 31.65
N GLY A 219 -9.38 11.21 32.43
CA GLY A 219 -9.32 11.17 33.88
C GLY A 219 -7.89 11.35 34.41
N THR A 220 -7.28 10.28 34.91
CA THR A 220 -5.89 10.28 35.44
C THR A 220 -4.95 9.42 34.62
N ARG A 221 -5.39 9.02 33.41
CA ARG A 221 -4.67 8.09 32.54
C ARG A 221 -4.31 8.74 31.22
N VAL A 222 -3.06 8.56 30.83
CA VAL A 222 -2.54 8.93 29.52
C VAL A 222 -1.99 7.67 28.88
N LEU A 223 -2.46 7.36 27.67
CA LEU A 223 -2.02 6.21 26.91
C LEU A 223 -1.08 6.69 25.79
N LEU A 224 0.16 6.20 25.79
CA LEU A 224 1.20 6.58 24.84
C LEU A 224 1.60 5.36 24.02
N ASP A 225 1.60 5.49 22.69
CA ASP A 225 2.25 4.55 21.78
C ASP A 225 3.63 5.13 21.42
N LEU A 226 4.70 4.55 21.96
CA LEU A 226 6.06 5.03 21.73
C LEU A 226 6.57 4.61 20.35
N ARG A 227 6.00 3.55 19.77
CA ARG A 227 6.37 3.10 18.42
C ARG A 227 5.92 4.12 17.40
N ARG A 228 4.63 4.47 17.41
CA ARG A 228 4.02 5.46 16.50
C ARG A 228 4.25 6.91 16.89
N GLY A 229 4.58 7.15 18.16
CA GLY A 229 4.77 8.50 18.65
C GLY A 229 3.47 9.25 18.92
N THR A 230 2.42 8.57 19.38
CA THR A 230 1.09 9.19 19.55
C THR A 230 0.49 8.97 20.93
N GLY A 231 -0.32 9.94 21.37
CA GLY A 231 -1.21 9.78 22.52
C GLY A 231 -2.55 9.18 22.10
N LEU A 232 -2.85 7.94 22.47
CA LEU A 232 -4.09 7.24 22.06
C LEU A 232 -5.37 7.81 22.70
N SER A 233 -5.26 8.83 23.57
CA SER A 233 -6.38 9.45 24.28
C SER A 233 -6.54 10.97 24.07
N GLY A 234 -5.79 11.58 23.13
CA GLY A 234 -5.86 13.01 22.78
C GLY A 234 -4.94 13.40 21.61
N GLU A 235 -5.05 14.63 21.10
CA GLU A 235 -4.20 15.19 20.02
C GLU A 235 -2.75 15.46 20.49
N CYS A 236 -2.02 14.40 20.84
CA CYS A 236 -0.60 14.48 21.19
C CYS A 236 0.20 13.66 20.19
N SER A 237 1.20 14.29 19.57
CA SER A 237 2.09 13.64 18.61
C SER A 237 3.55 13.98 18.90
N PHE A 238 4.42 13.00 18.71
CA PHE A 238 5.85 13.10 18.93
C PHE A 238 6.59 12.09 18.03
N ALA A 239 7.91 12.18 17.95
CA ALA A 239 8.69 11.28 17.11
C ALA A 239 8.65 9.83 17.66
N GLY A 240 8.01 8.92 16.91
CA GLY A 240 7.91 7.50 17.23
C GLY A 240 9.13 6.70 16.77
N PHE A 241 9.62 5.75 17.58
CA PHE A 241 10.86 5.04 17.27
C PHE A 241 10.74 4.10 16.05
N GLU A 242 9.57 3.96 15.44
CA GLU A 242 9.44 3.25 14.16
C GLU A 242 10.24 3.91 13.03
N GLN A 243 10.51 5.21 13.14
CA GLN A 243 11.42 5.95 12.25
C GLN A 243 12.90 5.54 12.41
N LEU A 244 13.25 4.80 13.49
CA LEU A 244 14.56 4.19 13.61
C LEU A 244 14.60 2.87 12.83
N SER A 245 15.54 2.76 11.89
CA SER A 245 15.76 1.53 11.14
C SER A 245 16.43 0.44 11.98
N GLY A 246 16.13 -0.81 11.61
CA GLY A 246 16.77 -2.00 12.17
C GLY A 246 16.32 -2.43 13.58
N PRO A 247 16.97 -3.48 14.13
CA PRO A 247 16.67 -4.00 15.46
C PRO A 247 16.98 -3.01 16.58
N LYS A 248 16.08 -2.88 17.56
CA LYS A 248 16.12 -1.90 18.64
C LYS A 248 16.33 -2.56 20.01
N SER A 249 17.06 -1.88 20.89
CA SER A 249 17.11 -2.16 22.33
C SER A 249 16.37 -1.07 23.11
N VAL A 250 15.92 -1.36 24.33
CA VAL A 250 15.22 -0.41 25.20
C VAL A 250 15.92 -0.33 26.54
N ALA A 251 16.23 0.89 26.98
CA ALA A 251 16.73 1.23 28.30
C ALA A 251 15.79 2.20 29.02
N VAL A 252 15.74 2.12 30.34
CA VAL A 252 14.98 3.02 31.21
C VAL A 252 15.91 3.56 32.28
N GLU A 253 15.92 4.87 32.47
CA GLU A 253 16.60 5.55 33.58
C GLU A 253 15.57 6.31 34.43
N ASP A 254 15.83 6.42 35.74
CA ASP A 254 14.96 7.13 36.68
C ASP A 254 13.50 6.59 36.63
N GLY A 255 13.34 5.28 36.41
CA GLY A 255 12.05 4.61 36.20
C GLY A 255 11.10 4.66 37.40
N ASP A 256 11.60 5.01 38.58
CA ASP A 256 10.81 5.23 39.79
C ASP A 256 9.91 6.48 39.73
N ASN A 257 10.21 7.40 38.80
CA ASN A 257 9.47 8.64 38.60
C ASN A 257 8.19 8.48 37.75
N LEU A 258 8.05 7.40 36.98
CA LEU A 258 6.90 7.14 36.11
C LEU A 258 6.11 5.92 36.59
N VAL A 259 4.85 6.12 36.97
CA VAL A 259 3.97 5.06 37.45
C VAL A 259 2.94 4.70 36.39
N GLY A 260 2.81 3.42 36.07
CA GLY A 260 1.82 2.99 35.08
C GLY A 260 1.84 1.51 34.78
N ARG A 261 1.30 1.16 33.62
CA ARG A 261 1.33 -0.17 33.01
C ARG A 261 1.99 -0.06 31.65
N TYR A 262 2.57 -1.15 31.18
CA TYR A 262 3.10 -1.20 29.82
C TYR A 262 3.01 -2.58 29.22
N GLY A 263 3.10 -2.62 27.90
CA GLY A 263 3.37 -3.82 27.12
C GLY A 263 4.42 -3.51 26.06
N ILE A 264 5.44 -4.36 25.98
CA ILE A 264 6.44 -4.34 24.90
C ILE A 264 6.36 -5.69 24.19
N VAL A 265 6.33 -5.73 22.87
CA VAL A 265 6.37 -6.98 22.09
C VAL A 265 7.61 -7.00 21.23
N VAL A 266 8.38 -8.08 21.33
CA VAL A 266 9.63 -8.30 20.61
C VAL A 266 9.57 -9.54 19.71
N ASN A 267 10.31 -9.49 18.60
CA ASN A 267 10.47 -10.57 17.64
C ASN A 267 11.45 -11.68 18.09
N GLU A 268 11.68 -11.81 19.38
CA GLU A 268 12.50 -12.87 19.96
C GLU A 268 11.61 -13.78 20.80
N THR A 269 11.83 -15.09 20.70
CA THR A 269 11.28 -16.05 21.63
C THR A 269 12.20 -16.11 22.84
N TRP A 270 11.82 -15.41 23.91
CA TRP A 270 12.46 -15.59 25.20
C TRP A 270 11.80 -16.78 25.89
N ASP A 271 12.58 -17.53 26.67
CA ASP A 271 12.18 -18.82 27.24
C ASP A 271 10.80 -18.70 27.92
N THR A 272 9.77 -19.18 27.22
CA THR A 272 8.35 -19.11 27.59
C THR A 272 7.74 -20.51 27.74
N ASP A 273 8.60 -21.54 27.68
CA ASP A 273 8.20 -22.94 27.77
C ASP A 273 7.63 -23.32 29.14
N GLU A 274 6.66 -24.24 29.09
CA GLU A 274 5.62 -24.59 30.08
C GLU A 274 6.09 -25.07 31.47
N SER A 275 7.36 -24.93 31.82
CA SER A 275 7.83 -25.35 33.13
C SER A 275 7.75 -24.22 34.14
N ASN A 276 6.91 -24.38 35.15
CA ASN A 276 7.03 -23.71 36.46
C ASN A 276 8.39 -23.98 37.16
N THR A 277 9.38 -24.55 36.47
CA THR A 277 10.76 -24.68 36.92
C THR A 277 11.65 -23.89 35.97
N LEU A 278 12.21 -22.80 36.50
CA LEU A 278 13.57 -22.39 36.16
C LEU A 278 14.42 -23.68 36.12
N ASP A 279 14.81 -24.13 34.94
CA ASP A 279 15.85 -25.15 34.80
C ASP A 279 17.19 -24.39 34.83
N PRO A 280 17.99 -24.49 35.91
CA PRO A 280 19.19 -23.69 36.07
C PRO A 280 20.35 -24.12 35.14
N GLU A 281 20.15 -25.06 34.21
CA GLU A 281 21.25 -25.64 33.42
C GLU A 281 21.41 -25.13 31.98
N SER A 282 20.55 -24.25 31.46
CA SER A 282 20.85 -23.50 30.22
C SER A 282 21.55 -22.16 30.48
N SER A 283 22.05 -21.96 31.70
CA SER A 283 22.84 -20.80 32.13
C SER A 283 24.22 -20.78 31.47
N ALA A 284 24.22 -20.49 30.17
CA ALA A 284 25.38 -20.03 29.42
C ALA A 284 25.40 -18.51 29.24
N SER A 285 24.70 -17.72 30.08
CA SER A 285 24.98 -16.28 30.25
C SER A 285 24.21 -15.60 31.40
N GLY A 286 24.16 -16.18 32.61
CA GLY A 286 24.05 -15.42 33.88
C GLY A 286 23.02 -14.28 34.06
N SER A 287 21.96 -14.15 33.27
CA SER A 287 20.89 -13.16 33.46
C SER A 287 19.65 -13.83 34.03
N GLU A 288 19.17 -13.36 35.19
CA GLU A 288 17.90 -13.79 35.76
C GLU A 288 16.75 -13.33 34.85
N SER A 289 16.20 -14.28 34.08
CA SER A 289 15.08 -14.11 33.15
C SER A 289 13.80 -13.59 33.83
N TYR A 290 13.00 -12.81 33.11
CA TYR A 290 11.65 -12.45 33.55
C TYR A 290 10.81 -13.69 33.87
N PRO A 291 9.95 -13.66 34.91
CA PRO A 291 9.03 -14.75 35.17
C PRO A 291 7.89 -14.78 34.13
N HIS A 292 7.28 -15.95 33.93
CA HIS A 292 6.03 -16.04 33.19
C HIS A 292 4.90 -15.34 33.94
N CYS A 293 3.99 -14.72 33.21
CA CYS A 293 2.83 -14.08 33.81
C CYS A 293 1.92 -15.12 34.47
N SER A 294 1.47 -14.85 35.70
CA SER A 294 0.50 -15.70 36.40
C SER A 294 -0.56 -14.88 37.15
N ASP A 295 -1.65 -15.52 37.59
CA ASP A 295 -2.82 -14.83 38.18
C ASP A 295 -2.59 -14.24 39.59
N GLY A 296 -1.38 -14.36 40.16
CA GLY A 296 -1.10 -14.03 41.55
C GLY A 296 -0.41 -12.69 41.81
N GLY A 297 -1.15 -11.66 42.26
CA GLY A 297 -0.61 -10.53 43.04
C GLY A 297 0.24 -9.48 42.30
N ARG A 298 0.85 -8.53 43.03
CA ARG A 298 1.73 -7.45 42.50
C ARG A 298 3.01 -8.04 41.89
N GLN A 299 2.92 -8.60 40.69
CA GLN A 299 4.05 -9.25 40.06
C GLN A 299 5.04 -8.21 39.49
N PRO A 300 6.35 -8.56 39.47
CA PRO A 300 7.28 -7.92 38.54
C PRO A 300 6.78 -8.00 37.09
N PRO A 301 7.41 -7.29 36.13
CA PRO A 301 7.13 -7.51 34.74
C PRO A 301 7.30 -8.99 34.42
N CYS A 302 6.47 -9.50 33.53
CA CYS A 302 6.42 -10.91 33.22
C CYS A 302 6.31 -11.12 31.70
N LEU A 303 6.63 -12.33 31.26
CA LEU A 303 6.55 -12.73 29.86
C LEU A 303 5.22 -13.42 29.56
N SER A 304 4.69 -13.10 28.38
CA SER A 304 3.59 -13.77 27.73
C SER A 304 4.00 -14.05 26.29
N PRO A 305 3.71 -15.22 25.72
CA PRO A 305 4.00 -15.47 24.32
C PRO A 305 3.08 -14.67 23.40
N VAL A 306 3.51 -14.45 22.17
CA VAL A 306 2.68 -13.91 21.08
C VAL A 306 2.90 -14.67 19.77
N VAL A 307 1.88 -14.70 18.93
CA VAL A 307 2.03 -15.06 17.51
C VAL A 307 2.66 -13.86 16.80
N TRP A 308 3.87 -14.02 16.27
CA TRP A 308 4.54 -12.96 15.52
C TRP A 308 4.26 -13.10 14.02
N THR A 309 4.47 -14.29 13.45
CA THR A 309 4.06 -14.63 12.09
C THR A 309 3.29 -15.95 12.07
N ALA A 310 2.25 -16.03 11.22
CA ALA A 310 1.45 -17.24 11.07
C ALA A 310 1.01 -17.46 9.62
N THR A 311 0.90 -18.73 9.23
CA THR A 311 0.42 -19.10 7.89
C THR A 311 -1.08 -19.39 7.96
N VAL A 312 -1.83 -18.80 7.03
CA VAL A 312 -3.26 -19.07 6.85
C VAL A 312 -3.51 -19.60 5.45
N GLY A 313 -4.32 -20.64 5.35
CA GLY A 313 -4.85 -21.12 4.08
C GLY A 313 -6.14 -20.40 3.75
N MET A 314 -6.24 -19.86 2.54
CA MET A 314 -7.40 -19.17 2.03
C MET A 314 -7.95 -19.91 0.83
N GLU A 315 -9.24 -20.21 0.89
CA GLU A 315 -9.97 -20.90 -0.17
C GLU A 315 -11.22 -20.08 -0.51
N TYR A 316 -11.32 -19.68 -1.77
CA TYR A 316 -12.47 -19.04 -2.35
C TYR A 316 -12.91 -19.85 -3.56
N ARG A 317 -14.22 -20.08 -3.72
CA ARG A 317 -14.79 -20.71 -4.92
C ARG A 317 -16.10 -20.06 -5.29
N SER A 318 -16.20 -19.55 -6.51
CA SER A 318 -17.46 -19.12 -7.14
C SER A 318 -17.85 -20.13 -8.24
N SER A 319 -18.81 -19.73 -9.09
CA SER A 319 -19.16 -20.49 -10.31
C SER A 319 -18.05 -20.48 -11.35
N ASN A 320 -17.25 -19.42 -11.41
CA ASN A 320 -16.32 -19.17 -12.50
C ASN A 320 -14.84 -19.12 -12.03
N VAL A 321 -14.57 -18.80 -10.75
CA VAL A 321 -13.23 -18.60 -10.21
C VAL A 321 -12.99 -19.45 -8.94
N GLY A 322 -11.75 -19.91 -8.75
CA GLY A 322 -11.34 -20.64 -7.56
C GLY A 322 -9.93 -20.27 -7.11
N LEU A 323 -9.82 -19.69 -5.92
CA LEU A 323 -8.55 -19.43 -5.25
C LEU A 323 -8.31 -20.49 -4.16
N ASN A 324 -7.09 -21.02 -4.11
CA ASN A 324 -6.62 -21.82 -2.98
C ASN A 324 -5.14 -21.53 -2.75
N THR A 325 -4.85 -20.69 -1.77
CA THR A 325 -3.49 -20.20 -1.48
C THR A 325 -3.18 -20.26 0.01
N ASN A 326 -1.90 -20.20 0.36
CA ASN A 326 -1.45 -19.96 1.73
C ASN A 326 -0.80 -18.57 1.79
N ARG A 327 -1.16 -17.77 2.79
CA ARG A 327 -0.58 -16.45 3.05
C ARG A 327 0.12 -16.45 4.41
N THR A 328 1.32 -15.88 4.46
CA THR A 328 2.04 -15.64 5.71
C THR A 328 1.65 -14.27 6.23
N ILE A 329 1.09 -14.21 7.43
CA ILE A 329 0.64 -12.98 8.07
C ILE A 329 1.66 -12.58 9.14
N GLN A 330 2.22 -11.39 9.01
CA GLN A 330 2.99 -10.75 10.09
C GLN A 330 2.08 -9.90 10.98
N VAL A 331 1.96 -10.28 12.26
CA VAL A 331 1.02 -9.64 13.18
C VAL A 331 1.46 -8.23 13.55
N TYR A 332 2.77 -8.03 13.76
CA TYR A 332 3.37 -6.75 14.12
C TYR A 332 4.37 -6.33 13.03
N GLU A 333 4.11 -5.25 12.28
CA GLU A 333 5.12 -4.79 11.30
C GLU A 333 6.40 -4.29 11.96
N ALA A 334 7.44 -4.24 11.13
CA ALA A 334 8.73 -3.68 11.45
C ALA A 334 8.85 -2.15 11.20
N GLY A 335 7.90 -1.43 10.63
CA GLY A 335 8.03 0.01 10.34
C GLY A 335 6.68 0.73 10.42
N PRO A 336 6.59 2.06 10.25
CA PRO A 336 5.31 2.74 10.23
C PRO A 336 4.37 2.09 9.21
N ARG A 337 3.15 1.81 9.65
CA ARG A 337 2.02 1.66 8.73
C ARG A 337 1.58 3.07 8.38
N THR A 338 1.96 3.52 7.20
CA THR A 338 1.05 4.33 6.40
C THR A 338 0.26 3.32 5.58
N GLU A 339 -1.06 3.44 5.60
CA GLU A 339 -1.89 2.72 4.63
C GLU A 339 -1.36 3.05 3.23
N ALA A 340 -1.62 2.19 2.23
CA ALA A 340 -1.32 2.43 0.81
C ALA A 340 -1.47 3.93 0.48
N PHE A 341 -0.55 4.47 -0.33
CA PHE A 341 -0.57 5.90 -0.66
C PHE A 341 -2.01 6.34 -0.93
N GLY A 342 -2.50 7.31 -0.16
CA GLY A 342 -3.92 7.68 -0.18
C GLY A 342 -4.36 7.95 -1.62
N ALA A 343 -5.62 7.62 -1.96
CA ALA A 343 -6.18 8.01 -3.25
C ALA A 343 -5.91 9.51 -3.47
N GLY A 344 -5.34 9.85 -4.63
CA GLY A 344 -4.89 11.22 -4.91
C GLY A 344 -3.42 11.52 -4.67
N THR A 345 -2.65 10.58 -4.09
CA THR A 345 -1.21 10.78 -3.90
C THR A 345 -0.49 10.76 -5.24
N LEU A 346 0.39 11.74 -5.46
CA LEU A 346 1.20 11.88 -6.66
C LEU A 346 2.67 11.83 -6.32
N PHE A 347 3.47 11.47 -7.32
CA PHE A 347 4.93 11.55 -7.23
C PHE A 347 5.51 12.41 -8.34
N THR A 348 6.56 13.14 -7.98
CA THR A 348 7.44 13.81 -8.96
C THR A 348 8.86 13.78 -8.42
N ALA A 349 9.87 13.97 -9.25
CA ALA A 349 11.24 13.90 -8.78
C ALA A 349 12.13 14.95 -9.44
N ASP A 350 13.13 15.40 -8.70
CA ASP A 350 14.18 16.29 -9.20
C ASP A 350 15.55 15.90 -8.62
N THR A 351 16.54 16.78 -8.79
CA THR A 351 17.91 16.58 -8.27
C THR A 351 18.03 16.53 -6.74
N THR A 352 16.94 16.75 -6.01
CA THR A 352 16.89 16.72 -4.55
C THR A 352 16.27 15.45 -3.99
N GLY A 353 15.61 14.65 -4.82
CA GLY A 353 15.00 13.37 -4.44
C GLY A 353 13.60 13.19 -5.02
N LEU A 354 12.94 12.12 -4.56
CA LEU A 354 11.54 11.83 -4.89
C LEU A 354 10.61 12.60 -3.94
N LYS A 355 9.62 13.29 -4.51
CA LYS A 355 8.60 14.05 -3.79
C LYS A 355 7.28 13.31 -3.80
N VAL A 356 6.61 13.32 -2.66
CA VAL A 356 5.24 12.84 -2.43
C VAL A 356 4.35 14.06 -2.27
N ILE A 357 3.21 14.05 -2.96
CA ILE A 357 2.22 15.11 -2.96
C ILE A 357 0.87 14.49 -2.56
N GLU A 358 0.33 14.86 -1.40
CA GLU A 358 -0.92 14.30 -0.85
C GLU A 358 -2.17 14.98 -1.44
N GLY A 359 -2.35 14.95 -2.77
CA GLY A 359 -3.45 15.61 -3.46
C GLY A 359 -3.37 17.15 -3.49
N ASP A 360 -4.43 17.79 -3.96
CA ASP A 360 -4.55 19.26 -4.01
C ASP A 360 -4.78 19.84 -2.61
N SER A 361 -4.11 20.96 -2.34
CA SER A 361 -3.95 21.54 -1.00
C SER A 361 -3.28 20.60 0.02
N GLY A 362 -2.65 19.52 -0.45
CA GLY A 362 -1.97 18.50 0.34
C GLY A 362 -0.56 18.86 0.78
N ALA A 363 0.03 18.03 1.63
CA ALA A 363 1.43 18.18 1.99
C ALA A 363 2.32 17.77 0.81
N VAL A 364 3.41 18.52 0.60
CA VAL A 364 4.48 18.15 -0.32
C VAL A 364 5.72 17.83 0.50
N THR A 365 6.18 16.60 0.41
CA THR A 365 7.35 16.14 1.17
C THR A 365 8.34 15.44 0.26
N THR A 366 9.64 15.59 0.54
CA THR A 366 10.67 14.76 -0.09
C THR A 366 10.87 13.53 0.77
N ILE A 367 10.90 12.35 0.16
CA ILE A 367 11.18 11.12 0.91
C ILE A 367 12.60 11.21 1.46
N PRO A 368 12.80 11.18 2.80
CA PRO A 368 14.10 11.43 3.40
C PRO A 368 15.21 10.52 2.88
N ALA A 369 14.91 9.24 2.66
CA ALA A 369 15.86 8.25 2.17
C ALA A 369 16.36 8.51 0.74
N THR A 370 15.62 9.29 -0.05
CA THR A 370 15.99 9.69 -1.41
C THR A 370 16.66 11.08 -1.45
N THR A 371 16.81 11.74 -0.30
CA THR A 371 17.30 13.12 -0.27
C THR A 371 18.74 13.21 -0.77
N GLY A 372 18.94 13.95 -1.85
CA GLY A 372 20.23 14.13 -2.50
C GLY A 372 20.56 13.09 -3.57
N ASP A 373 19.67 12.13 -3.80
CA ASP A 373 19.70 11.30 -5.01
C ASP A 373 19.20 12.12 -6.20
N THR A 374 19.86 11.99 -7.35
CA THR A 374 19.28 12.41 -8.62
C THR A 374 18.40 11.27 -9.12
N VAL A 375 17.08 11.48 -9.10
CA VAL A 375 16.11 10.54 -9.66
C VAL A 375 15.97 10.83 -11.15
N GLU A 376 16.38 9.88 -11.99
CA GLU A 376 16.43 10.04 -13.44
C GLU A 376 15.13 9.58 -14.12
N ALA A 377 14.46 8.59 -13.53
CA ALA A 377 13.14 8.10 -13.95
C ALA A 377 12.40 7.50 -12.76
N ALA A 378 11.07 7.46 -12.83
CA ALA A 378 10.23 6.82 -11.82
C ALA A 378 8.94 6.24 -12.43
N GLY A 379 8.26 5.42 -11.65
CA GLY A 379 6.91 4.92 -11.92
C GLY A 379 5.94 5.29 -10.80
N ARG A 380 4.68 4.92 -10.97
CA ARG A 380 3.64 5.09 -9.94
C ARG A 380 3.78 4.02 -8.85
N ALA A 381 3.31 4.31 -7.64
CA ALA A 381 2.96 3.28 -6.67
C ALA A 381 1.66 2.56 -7.08
N SER A 382 1.78 1.32 -7.56
CA SER A 382 0.62 0.52 -7.98
C SER A 382 0.67 -0.93 -7.48
N THR A 383 1.77 -1.37 -6.88
CA THR A 383 1.95 -2.77 -6.49
C THR A 383 2.99 -2.87 -5.38
N ASP A 384 2.73 -3.73 -4.41
CA ASP A 384 3.70 -4.24 -3.43
C ASP A 384 4.63 -5.23 -4.13
N VAL A 385 5.81 -4.77 -4.54
CA VAL A 385 6.78 -5.53 -5.33
C VAL A 385 7.65 -6.40 -4.42
N ASP A 386 7.97 -5.95 -3.20
CA ASP A 386 8.83 -6.69 -2.28
C ASP A 386 8.10 -7.59 -1.27
N GLY A 387 6.77 -7.51 -1.24
CA GLY A 387 5.87 -8.39 -0.51
C GLY A 387 5.77 -8.06 0.97
N ASP A 388 6.12 -6.85 1.37
CA ASP A 388 6.08 -6.40 2.76
C ASP A 388 4.69 -5.88 3.20
N GLY A 389 3.79 -5.68 2.25
CA GLY A 389 2.42 -5.23 2.42
C GLY A 389 2.17 -3.76 2.12
N ASP A 390 3.20 -2.99 1.74
CA ASP A 390 3.11 -1.58 1.35
C ASP A 390 3.31 -1.44 -0.18
N GLU A 391 2.64 -0.47 -0.82
CA GLU A 391 2.85 -0.22 -2.24
C GLU A 391 4.21 0.44 -2.48
N ASP A 392 4.90 -0.01 -3.53
CA ASP A 392 6.23 0.49 -3.87
C ASP A 392 6.21 1.50 -5.01
N VAL A 393 6.97 2.58 -4.85
CA VAL A 393 7.33 3.49 -5.95
C VAL A 393 8.66 3.04 -6.57
N PRO A 394 8.68 2.54 -7.81
CA PRO A 394 9.92 2.22 -8.49
C PRO A 394 10.60 3.49 -9.02
N TYR A 395 11.92 3.59 -8.88
CA TYR A 395 12.69 4.70 -9.42
C TYR A 395 14.12 4.32 -9.80
N VAL A 396 14.69 5.05 -10.76
CA VAL A 396 16.07 4.88 -11.24
C VAL A 396 16.94 6.02 -10.71
N THR A 397 18.12 5.65 -10.22
CA THR A 397 19.19 6.60 -9.89
C THR A 397 20.44 6.27 -10.70
N GLY A 398 21.28 7.27 -10.95
CA GLY A 398 22.52 7.09 -11.71
C GLY A 398 22.29 6.88 -13.22
N THR A 399 23.38 6.79 -13.97
CA THR A 399 23.33 6.79 -15.45
C THR A 399 24.22 5.69 -16.05
N GLY A 400 23.80 5.16 -17.21
CA GLY A 400 24.48 4.09 -17.93
C GLY A 400 24.83 2.89 -17.04
N ALA A 401 26.09 2.43 -17.11
CA ALA A 401 26.56 1.29 -16.33
C ALA A 401 26.52 1.50 -14.80
N GLY A 402 26.27 2.72 -14.32
CA GLY A 402 26.09 3.04 -12.91
C GLY A 402 24.62 3.24 -12.51
N ALA A 403 23.67 3.02 -13.42
CA ALA A 403 22.26 3.13 -13.09
C ALA A 403 21.78 1.96 -12.20
N GLU A 404 20.87 2.27 -11.31
CA GLU A 404 20.33 1.38 -10.29
C GLU A 404 18.82 1.59 -10.20
N LEU A 405 18.06 0.50 -10.28
CA LEU A 405 16.63 0.45 -10.05
C LEU A 405 16.36 0.16 -8.58
N LYS A 406 15.54 1.01 -7.96
CA LYS A 406 15.20 0.97 -6.54
C LYS A 406 13.69 1.00 -6.35
N LEU A 407 13.25 0.55 -5.18
CA LEU A 407 11.90 0.73 -4.66
C LEU A 407 11.96 1.65 -3.45
N VAL A 408 10.87 2.37 -3.24
CA VAL A 408 10.63 3.08 -2.00
C VAL A 408 9.17 2.96 -1.59
N ASP A 409 8.96 2.57 -0.35
CA ASP A 409 7.63 2.31 0.21
C ASP A 409 7.04 3.58 0.88
N THR A 410 5.84 3.45 1.44
CA THR A 410 5.20 4.51 2.22
C THR A 410 5.93 4.84 3.53
N ALA A 411 6.73 3.90 4.06
CA ALA A 411 7.55 4.10 5.25
C ALA A 411 8.86 4.86 4.96
N GLY A 412 9.18 5.09 3.68
CA GLY A 412 10.43 5.66 3.22
C GLY A 412 11.62 4.70 3.28
N GLU A 413 11.39 3.39 3.39
CA GLU A 413 12.40 2.36 3.21
C GLU A 413 12.78 2.28 1.73
N VAL A 414 14.08 2.30 1.45
CA VAL A 414 14.61 2.20 0.09
C VAL A 414 15.31 0.86 -0.07
N SER A 415 14.88 0.08 -1.05
CA SER A 415 15.52 -1.17 -1.42
C SER A 415 16.11 -1.07 -2.84
N SER A 416 17.28 -1.69 -3.02
CA SER A 416 17.88 -1.84 -4.36
C SER A 416 17.35 -3.12 -4.98
N VAL A 417 16.77 -3.02 -6.18
CA VAL A 417 16.24 -4.16 -6.92
C VAL A 417 17.33 -4.77 -7.78
N VAL A 418 17.85 -3.98 -8.73
CA VAL A 418 18.87 -4.41 -9.69
C VAL A 418 19.73 -3.23 -10.15
N THR A 419 20.93 -3.54 -10.62
CA THR A 419 21.83 -2.57 -11.27
C THR A 419 21.93 -2.85 -12.76
N SER A 420 22.45 -1.89 -13.54
CA SER A 420 22.75 -2.11 -14.97
C SER A 420 23.64 -3.33 -15.23
N ALA A 421 24.46 -3.75 -14.26
CA ALA A 421 25.30 -4.95 -14.40
C ALA A 421 24.50 -6.27 -14.41
N ASP A 422 23.26 -6.24 -13.91
CA ASP A 422 22.36 -7.39 -13.84
C ASP A 422 21.50 -7.52 -15.12
N VAL A 423 21.45 -6.48 -15.94
CA VAL A 423 20.69 -6.45 -17.20
C VAL A 423 21.45 -7.23 -18.29
N PRO A 424 20.87 -8.28 -18.90
CA PRO A 424 21.59 -9.16 -19.83
C PRO A 424 22.11 -8.48 -21.11
N SER A 425 21.39 -7.48 -21.62
CA SER A 425 21.83 -6.68 -22.76
C SER A 425 21.39 -5.24 -22.60
N GLY A 426 22.37 -4.36 -22.39
CA GLY A 426 22.16 -2.94 -22.17
C GLY A 426 22.34 -2.55 -20.70
N ASP A 427 22.24 -1.25 -20.45
CA ASP A 427 22.11 -0.67 -19.12
C ASP A 427 20.62 -0.35 -18.84
N ILE A 428 20.27 0.02 -17.62
CA ILE A 428 18.91 0.50 -17.30
C ILE A 428 18.68 1.86 -17.99
N GLN A 429 17.55 2.01 -18.71
CA GLN A 429 17.19 3.30 -19.28
C GLN A 429 16.92 4.31 -18.16
N HIS A 430 17.52 5.48 -18.29
CA HIS A 430 17.44 6.57 -17.31
C HIS A 430 17.07 7.90 -17.97
N ASP A 431 17.18 8.02 -19.30
CA ASP A 431 16.81 9.24 -20.02
C ASP A 431 15.46 9.05 -20.72
N LYS A 432 14.57 10.03 -20.53
CA LYS A 432 13.25 10.11 -21.19
C LYS A 432 12.46 8.81 -21.12
N THR A 433 12.36 8.25 -19.93
CA THR A 433 11.65 7.00 -19.70
C THR A 433 10.74 7.10 -18.50
N ARG A 434 9.95 6.06 -18.30
CA ARG A 434 9.13 5.85 -17.12
C ARG A 434 9.01 4.36 -16.86
N LEU A 435 8.74 4.04 -15.61
CA LEU A 435 8.60 2.67 -15.12
C LEU A 435 7.13 2.37 -14.85
N ALA A 436 6.82 1.07 -14.72
CA ALA A 436 5.57 0.60 -14.14
C ALA A 436 5.85 -0.57 -13.21
N SER A 437 5.10 -0.71 -12.12
CA SER A 437 5.07 -1.92 -11.30
C SER A 437 3.75 -2.65 -11.48
N GLY A 438 3.78 -3.98 -11.37
CA GLY A 438 2.59 -4.80 -11.55
C GLY A 438 2.89 -6.28 -11.75
N THR A 439 1.84 -7.01 -12.15
CA THR A 439 1.92 -8.40 -12.59
C THR A 439 1.43 -8.51 -14.02
N TRP A 440 2.15 -9.25 -14.87
CA TRP A 440 1.74 -9.46 -16.27
C TRP A 440 2.11 -10.86 -16.74
N ASP A 441 1.20 -11.51 -17.48
CA ASP A 441 1.34 -12.90 -17.95
C ASP A 441 1.71 -13.88 -16.81
N GLY A 442 0.99 -13.76 -15.68
CA GLY A 442 1.17 -14.62 -14.51
C GLY A 442 2.52 -14.46 -13.79
N SER A 443 3.20 -13.32 -13.96
CA SER A 443 4.43 -13.02 -13.25
C SER A 443 4.22 -12.80 -11.75
N ASP A 444 5.29 -12.97 -10.99
CA ASP A 444 5.39 -12.36 -9.66
C ASP A 444 5.38 -10.82 -9.78
N PRO A 445 4.99 -10.09 -8.72
CA PRO A 445 5.10 -8.64 -8.67
C PRO A 445 6.49 -8.15 -9.10
N SER A 446 6.53 -7.25 -10.07
CA SER A 446 7.77 -6.83 -10.71
C SER A 446 7.72 -5.36 -11.10
N VAL A 447 8.90 -4.77 -11.26
CA VAL A 447 9.05 -3.50 -11.98
C VAL A 447 9.39 -3.78 -13.44
N PHE A 448 8.63 -3.19 -14.35
CA PHE A 448 8.84 -3.22 -15.79
C PHE A 448 9.59 -1.97 -16.24
N PHE A 449 10.66 -2.19 -17.02
CA PHE A 449 11.55 -1.14 -17.48
C PHE A 449 12.12 -1.45 -18.87
N VAL A 450 12.73 -0.44 -19.47
CA VAL A 450 13.35 -0.52 -20.80
C VAL A 450 14.87 -0.44 -20.65
N ASP A 451 15.59 -1.08 -21.56
CA ASP A 451 17.05 -0.95 -21.62
C ASP A 451 17.49 0.36 -22.29
N ASP A 452 18.71 0.79 -22.03
CA ASP A 452 19.24 2.06 -22.55
C ASP A 452 19.41 2.09 -24.08
N ASN A 453 19.44 0.93 -24.75
CA ASN A 453 19.44 0.83 -26.21
C ASN A 453 18.02 0.95 -26.80
N ASN A 454 16.99 1.01 -25.96
CA ASN A 454 15.59 1.08 -26.32
C ASN A 454 15.15 -0.10 -27.20
N ASP A 455 15.77 -1.28 -27.08
CA ASP A 455 15.49 -2.43 -27.94
C ASP A 455 14.73 -3.55 -27.20
N ARG A 456 14.76 -3.55 -25.86
CA ARG A 456 14.14 -4.57 -25.01
C ARG A 456 13.36 -3.99 -23.84
N ILE A 457 12.35 -4.77 -23.46
CA ILE A 457 11.58 -4.59 -22.23
C ILE A 457 11.99 -5.70 -21.27
N TYR A 458 12.28 -5.31 -20.03
CA TYR A 458 12.63 -6.19 -18.94
C TYR A 458 11.63 -6.05 -17.79
N ARG A 459 11.57 -7.07 -16.95
CA ARG A 459 11.00 -6.98 -15.61
C ARG A 459 11.99 -7.46 -14.57
N ALA A 460 11.96 -6.87 -13.38
CA ALA A 460 12.75 -7.29 -12.23
C ALA A 460 11.85 -7.45 -10.99
N THR A 461 12.00 -8.57 -10.29
CA THR A 461 11.41 -8.84 -8.96
C THR A 461 12.31 -8.28 -7.87
N ALA A 462 11.76 -8.04 -6.67
CA ALA A 462 12.51 -7.49 -5.53
C ALA A 462 13.71 -8.35 -5.09
N ASP A 463 13.74 -9.64 -5.42
CA ASP A 463 14.88 -10.52 -5.14
C ASP A 463 16.06 -10.36 -6.13
N GLY A 464 15.94 -9.44 -7.10
CA GLY A 464 16.96 -9.12 -8.10
C GLY A 464 16.91 -9.98 -9.36
N THR A 465 15.84 -10.77 -9.57
CA THR A 465 15.72 -11.59 -10.78
C THR A 465 15.26 -10.76 -11.98
N VAL A 466 16.14 -10.57 -12.97
CA VAL A 466 15.81 -9.91 -14.25
C VAL A 466 15.32 -10.91 -15.29
N THR A 467 14.18 -10.62 -15.91
CA THR A 467 13.62 -11.40 -17.02
C THR A 467 13.37 -10.50 -18.23
N GLU A 468 13.84 -10.92 -19.42
CA GLU A 468 13.45 -10.27 -20.68
C GLU A 468 11.99 -10.58 -20.97
N VAL A 469 11.18 -9.53 -21.14
CA VAL A 469 9.75 -9.63 -21.45
C VAL A 469 9.55 -9.65 -22.97
N ALA A 470 10.15 -8.71 -23.69
CA ALA A 470 10.01 -8.62 -25.14
C ALA A 470 11.17 -7.84 -25.79
N ALA A 471 11.32 -8.03 -27.10
CA ALA A 471 12.20 -7.23 -27.96
C ALA A 471 11.40 -6.65 -29.15
N PRO A 472 10.60 -5.58 -28.93
CA PRO A 472 9.74 -5.03 -29.97
C PRO A 472 10.53 -4.54 -31.19
N SER A 473 10.01 -4.74 -32.40
CA SER A 473 10.76 -4.42 -33.63
C SER A 473 11.10 -2.93 -33.82
N ASN A 474 10.32 -2.03 -33.20
CA ASN A 474 10.57 -0.59 -33.18
C ASN A 474 11.09 -0.11 -31.82
N GLY A 475 11.58 -1.04 -31.00
CA GLY A 475 12.05 -0.74 -29.66
C GLY A 475 10.94 -0.32 -28.68
N ALA A 476 11.37 0.07 -27.49
CA ALA A 476 10.57 0.66 -26.43
C ALA A 476 11.31 1.87 -25.85
N GLN A 477 10.60 2.87 -25.34
CA GLN A 477 11.17 4.09 -24.75
C GLN A 477 10.75 4.25 -23.28
N GLY A 478 9.60 3.71 -22.88
CA GLY A 478 9.12 3.72 -21.50
C GLY A 478 7.84 2.91 -21.35
N ILE A 479 7.57 2.45 -20.13
CA ILE A 479 6.42 1.59 -19.80
C ILE A 479 5.29 2.42 -19.21
N SER A 480 4.12 2.40 -19.86
CA SER A 480 2.95 3.16 -19.42
C SER A 480 2.25 2.49 -18.24
N GLY A 481 2.12 1.17 -18.28
CA GLY A 481 1.39 0.40 -17.28
C GLY A 481 0.90 -0.93 -17.85
N ILE A 482 0.04 -1.57 -17.08
CA ILE A 482 -0.61 -2.84 -17.41
C ILE A 482 -2.12 -2.62 -17.31
N GLY A 483 -2.89 -3.15 -18.25
CA GLY A 483 -4.35 -3.13 -18.22
C GLY A 483 -4.98 -3.46 -19.57
N ASP A 484 -6.22 -3.95 -19.53
CA ASP A 484 -7.05 -4.28 -20.71
C ASP A 484 -7.34 -3.07 -21.60
N ILE A 485 -6.51 -2.85 -22.63
CA ILE A 485 -6.59 -1.68 -23.52
C ILE A 485 -7.48 -1.92 -24.74
N ASP A 486 -7.72 -3.19 -25.10
CA ASP A 486 -8.45 -3.54 -26.31
C ASP A 486 -9.81 -4.22 -26.08
N GLY A 487 -10.15 -4.45 -24.81
CA GLY A 487 -11.46 -4.85 -24.32
C GLY A 487 -11.72 -6.35 -24.49
N ASP A 488 -10.67 -7.17 -24.38
CA ASP A 488 -10.76 -8.63 -24.51
C ASP A 488 -10.72 -9.38 -23.16
N ASP A 489 -10.74 -8.64 -22.05
CA ASP A 489 -10.67 -9.11 -20.66
C ASP A 489 -9.31 -9.71 -20.26
N GLU A 490 -8.27 -9.61 -21.10
CA GLU A 490 -6.87 -9.85 -20.72
C GLU A 490 -6.14 -8.51 -20.47
N ASP A 491 -5.09 -8.52 -19.65
CA ASP A 491 -4.30 -7.32 -19.37
C ASP A 491 -3.07 -7.24 -20.27
N GLU A 492 -2.91 -6.11 -20.96
CA GLU A 492 -1.76 -5.89 -21.84
C GLU A 492 -0.67 -5.06 -21.17
N LEU A 493 0.58 -5.34 -21.54
CA LEU A 493 1.69 -4.46 -21.18
C LEU A 493 1.78 -3.31 -22.18
N VAL A 494 1.48 -2.10 -21.73
CA VAL A 494 1.45 -0.89 -22.57
C VAL A 494 2.77 -0.15 -22.49
N PHE A 495 3.31 0.25 -23.64
CA PHE A 495 4.58 0.97 -23.74
C PHE A 495 4.60 1.98 -24.88
N ALA A 496 5.46 2.99 -24.78
CA ALA A 496 5.79 3.87 -25.90
C ALA A 496 6.94 3.26 -26.69
N ASP A 497 6.82 3.12 -28.01
CA ASP A 497 7.93 2.66 -28.86
C ASP A 497 8.97 3.78 -29.12
N ALA A 498 10.07 3.48 -29.81
CA ALA A 498 11.13 4.46 -30.08
C ALA A 498 10.68 5.63 -30.98
N SER A 499 9.50 5.54 -31.60
CA SER A 499 8.86 6.62 -32.37
C SER A 499 7.76 7.33 -31.58
N GLN A 500 7.69 7.12 -30.26
CA GLN A 500 6.69 7.68 -29.36
C GLN A 500 5.26 7.26 -29.73
N GLN A 501 5.09 6.12 -30.41
CA GLN A 501 3.78 5.53 -30.63
C GLN A 501 3.46 4.57 -29.49
N LEU A 502 2.32 4.77 -28.83
CA LEU A 502 1.81 3.80 -27.86
C LEU A 502 1.51 2.47 -28.54
N ARG A 503 2.01 1.42 -27.90
CA ARG A 503 1.87 0.01 -28.26
C ARG A 503 1.38 -0.74 -27.04
N TYR A 504 0.83 -1.91 -27.30
CA TYR A 504 0.52 -2.88 -26.26
C TYR A 504 1.00 -4.26 -26.71
N LEU A 505 1.47 -5.03 -25.73
CA LEU A 505 2.01 -6.37 -25.91
C LEU A 505 1.02 -7.37 -25.30
N GLU A 506 0.55 -8.30 -26.13
CA GLU A 506 -0.30 -9.40 -25.70
C GLU A 506 0.50 -10.47 -24.97
N THR A 507 -0.19 -11.29 -24.18
CA THR A 507 0.38 -12.49 -23.53
C THR A 507 0.94 -13.50 -24.55
N ASP A 508 0.43 -13.51 -25.78
CA ASP A 508 0.96 -14.35 -26.88
C ASP A 508 2.25 -13.80 -27.53
N GLY A 509 2.69 -12.62 -27.09
CA GLY A 509 3.90 -11.92 -27.55
C GLY A 509 3.70 -11.06 -28.79
N SER A 510 2.47 -10.95 -29.32
CA SER A 510 2.17 -10.04 -30.43
C SER A 510 2.08 -8.59 -29.94
N VAL A 511 2.40 -7.65 -30.85
CA VAL A 511 2.48 -6.22 -30.53
C VAL A 511 1.53 -5.45 -31.44
N SER A 512 0.62 -4.72 -30.81
CA SER A 512 -0.42 -3.92 -31.47
C SER A 512 -0.19 -2.43 -31.22
N SER A 513 -0.86 -1.58 -32.01
CA SER A 513 -0.79 -0.13 -31.85
C SER A 513 -2.04 0.38 -31.17
N VAL A 514 -1.86 1.23 -30.15
CA VAL A 514 -2.97 2.00 -29.60
C VAL A 514 -3.43 3.04 -30.63
N PRO A 515 -4.73 3.06 -31.00
CA PRO A 515 -5.27 4.03 -31.96
C PRO A 515 -5.01 5.48 -31.53
N ASP A 516 -4.54 6.30 -32.48
CA ASP A 516 -4.13 7.70 -32.27
C ASP A 516 -3.12 7.93 -31.11
N GLY A 517 -2.41 6.88 -30.71
CA GLY A 517 -1.46 6.84 -29.60
C GLY A 517 -0.12 7.53 -29.86
N GLN A 518 -0.05 8.46 -30.80
CA GLN A 518 1.17 9.23 -31.04
C GLN A 518 1.37 10.25 -29.91
N LEU A 519 2.49 10.11 -29.22
CA LEU A 519 2.93 10.95 -28.11
C LEU A 519 4.01 11.93 -28.54
N GLY A 520 4.29 12.88 -27.66
CA GLY A 520 5.41 13.80 -27.71
C GLY A 520 6.56 13.36 -26.80
N SER A 521 7.76 13.84 -27.07
CA SER A 521 8.91 13.77 -26.17
C SER A 521 9.75 15.03 -26.32
N ASP A 522 10.13 15.64 -25.20
CA ASP A 522 11.09 16.76 -25.16
C ASP A 522 12.09 16.51 -24.01
N GLY A 523 11.74 16.94 -22.79
CA GLY A 523 12.49 16.67 -21.54
C GLY A 523 12.30 15.23 -21.06
N GLY A 524 11.06 14.72 -21.11
CA GLY A 524 10.69 13.34 -20.83
C GLY A 524 10.01 12.67 -22.02
N VAL A 525 9.32 11.56 -21.75
CA VAL A 525 8.37 10.92 -22.67
C VAL A 525 6.96 11.28 -22.24
N GLY A 526 6.11 11.74 -23.16
CA GLY A 526 4.71 12.09 -22.90
C GLY A 526 3.81 10.89 -22.62
N ALA A 527 4.35 9.75 -22.21
CA ALA A 527 3.61 8.53 -21.94
C ALA A 527 3.03 8.56 -20.52
N GLY A 528 1.74 8.30 -20.41
CA GLY A 528 1.03 8.33 -19.14
C GLY A 528 0.65 6.96 -18.62
N THR A 529 -0.05 6.97 -17.48
CA THR A 529 -0.57 5.80 -16.80
C THR A 529 -1.73 5.15 -17.57
N VAL A 530 -1.88 3.84 -17.41
CA VAL A 530 -3.02 3.04 -17.88
C VAL A 530 -4.08 3.04 -16.77
N ALA A 531 -5.31 3.45 -17.07
CA ALA A 531 -6.41 3.49 -16.10
C ALA A 531 -7.78 3.39 -16.77
N ASP A 532 -8.72 2.68 -16.13
CA ASP A 532 -10.15 2.77 -16.48
C ASP A 532 -10.74 4.03 -15.85
N LEU A 533 -11.07 5.01 -16.70
CA LEU A 533 -11.53 6.34 -16.27
C LEU A 533 -13.06 6.44 -16.19
N ASP A 534 -13.81 5.52 -16.78
CA ASP A 534 -15.29 5.50 -16.82
C ASP A 534 -15.93 4.27 -16.19
N GLY A 535 -15.12 3.33 -15.68
CA GLY A 535 -15.59 2.13 -15.01
C GLY A 535 -16.25 1.16 -15.99
N ASP A 536 -15.88 1.20 -17.28
CA ASP A 536 -16.46 0.35 -18.31
C ASP A 536 -15.71 -0.99 -18.48
N GLY A 537 -14.59 -1.16 -17.77
CA GLY A 537 -13.73 -2.34 -17.80
C GLY A 537 -12.64 -2.28 -18.87
N THR A 538 -12.66 -1.32 -19.79
CA THR A 538 -11.59 -1.11 -20.78
C THR A 538 -10.73 0.06 -20.35
N ALA A 539 -9.45 -0.21 -20.11
CA ALA A 539 -8.50 0.80 -19.73
C ALA A 539 -8.25 1.83 -20.84
N ALA A 540 -7.78 3.01 -20.44
CA ALA A 540 -7.30 4.07 -21.30
C ALA A 540 -5.84 4.36 -20.99
N VAL A 541 -5.08 4.79 -21.99
CA VAL A 541 -3.76 5.38 -21.77
C VAL A 541 -3.88 6.89 -21.86
N VAL A 542 -3.50 7.61 -20.81
CA VAL A 542 -3.34 9.06 -20.91
C VAL A 542 -1.96 9.43 -21.46
N GLY A 543 -1.83 10.56 -22.13
CA GLY A 543 -0.55 10.96 -22.69
C GLY A 543 -0.52 12.41 -23.16
N VAL A 544 0.68 12.94 -23.39
CA VAL A 544 0.91 14.26 -23.98
C VAL A 544 1.47 14.08 -25.38
N ASP A 545 0.83 14.72 -26.36
CA ASP A 545 1.22 14.60 -27.76
C ASP A 545 2.28 15.63 -28.20
N GLY A 546 2.71 15.52 -29.46
CA GLY A 546 3.70 16.43 -30.05
C GLY A 546 3.26 17.90 -30.13
N SER A 547 1.97 18.19 -30.00
CA SER A 547 1.37 19.52 -30.01
C SER A 547 1.17 20.10 -28.61
N ASN A 548 1.59 19.39 -27.57
CA ASN A 548 1.38 19.72 -26.15
C ASN A 548 -0.08 19.58 -25.68
N ASP A 549 -0.89 18.81 -26.43
CA ASP A 549 -2.26 18.45 -26.04
C ASP A 549 -2.26 17.17 -25.18
N ILE A 550 -3.22 17.07 -24.27
CA ILE A 550 -3.46 15.85 -23.49
C ILE A 550 -4.38 14.94 -24.31
N LYS A 551 -4.05 13.64 -24.35
CA LYS A 551 -4.84 12.60 -24.98
C LYS A 551 -5.29 11.58 -23.95
N ILE A 552 -6.52 11.10 -24.13
CA ILE A 552 -7.06 9.90 -23.50
C ILE A 552 -7.26 8.91 -24.63
N ASN A 553 -6.33 7.97 -24.79
CA ASN A 553 -6.32 6.98 -25.85
C ASN A 553 -7.06 5.73 -25.40
N ARG A 554 -8.18 5.44 -26.07
CA ARG A 554 -9.05 4.29 -25.79
C ARG A 554 -9.34 3.49 -27.04
N GLY A 555 -9.63 2.20 -26.85
CA GLY A 555 -10.23 1.37 -27.87
C GLY A 555 -11.54 1.94 -28.42
N ALA A 556 -12.00 1.40 -29.56
CA ALA A 556 -13.26 1.83 -30.18
C ALA A 556 -14.49 1.50 -29.31
N SER A 557 -14.37 0.49 -28.44
CA SER A 557 -15.35 0.11 -27.40
C SER A 557 -15.47 1.18 -26.32
N GLY A 558 -14.34 1.70 -25.79
CA GLY A 558 -14.27 2.74 -24.74
C GLY A 558 -14.51 4.19 -25.21
N GLY A 559 -15.13 4.39 -26.38
CA GLY A 559 -15.48 5.73 -26.89
C GLY A 559 -14.41 6.45 -27.73
N GLY A 560 -13.26 5.83 -27.96
CA GLY A 560 -12.17 6.36 -28.82
C GLY A 560 -11.38 7.51 -28.20
N THR A 561 -10.44 8.06 -28.98
CA THR A 561 -9.47 9.05 -28.47
C THR A 561 -10.11 10.41 -28.18
N THR A 562 -9.97 10.87 -26.93
CA THR A 562 -10.30 12.24 -26.53
C THR A 562 -9.04 13.10 -26.55
N VAL A 563 -9.13 14.28 -27.16
CA VAL A 563 -8.03 15.28 -27.16
C VAL A 563 -8.48 16.50 -26.37
N ILE A 564 -7.64 16.93 -25.44
CA ILE A 564 -7.86 18.07 -24.55
C ILE A 564 -6.79 19.11 -24.89
N SER A 565 -7.20 20.13 -25.66
CA SER A 565 -6.34 21.20 -26.20
C SER A 565 -6.75 22.62 -25.76
N ASP A 566 -8.00 22.81 -25.32
CA ASP A 566 -8.56 24.09 -24.85
C ASP A 566 -9.74 23.84 -23.89
N VAL A 567 -9.47 23.88 -22.58
CA VAL A 567 -10.49 23.78 -21.54
C VAL A 567 -10.95 25.20 -21.22
N THR A 568 -12.16 25.57 -21.67
CA THR A 568 -12.87 26.86 -21.48
C THR A 568 -12.74 27.97 -22.55
N GLY A 569 -12.28 27.68 -23.77
CA GLY A 569 -12.47 28.60 -24.92
C GLY A 569 -11.66 29.90 -24.84
N GLY A 570 -10.56 29.86 -24.10
CA GLY A 570 -9.60 30.96 -23.91
C GLY A 570 -8.12 30.53 -23.94
N GLY A 571 -7.85 29.22 -24.06
CA GLY A 571 -6.53 28.59 -24.10
C GLY A 571 -6.15 27.87 -22.80
N GLU A 572 -5.96 26.55 -22.86
CA GLU A 572 -5.12 25.64 -22.03
C GLU A 572 -5.49 24.19 -22.41
N PRO A 573 -4.55 23.26 -22.70
CA PRO A 573 -3.31 23.00 -22.00
C PRO A 573 -2.06 23.12 -22.90
N ALA A 574 -0.96 23.53 -22.29
CA ALA A 574 0.37 23.50 -22.88
C ALA A 574 1.20 22.49 -22.07
N ALA A 575 0.77 21.23 -22.08
CA ALA A 575 1.37 20.19 -21.24
C ALA A 575 2.83 19.94 -21.66
N ALA A 576 3.74 19.86 -20.69
CA ALA A 576 5.10 19.40 -20.95
C ALA A 576 5.04 17.98 -21.51
N LYS A 577 5.92 17.66 -22.47
CA LYS A 577 6.01 16.30 -23.03
C LYS A 577 6.78 15.41 -22.06
N ALA A 578 6.13 15.11 -20.95
CA ALA A 578 6.66 14.41 -19.79
C ALA A 578 5.62 13.40 -19.29
N PRO A 579 6.02 12.44 -18.42
CA PRO A 579 5.07 11.52 -17.82
C PRO A 579 3.91 12.25 -17.14
N ILE A 580 2.73 11.67 -17.32
CA ILE A 580 1.42 12.18 -16.87
C ILE A 580 0.70 11.03 -16.15
N THR A 581 -0.17 11.35 -15.20
CA THR A 581 -0.86 10.32 -14.41
C THR A 581 -2.34 10.62 -14.21
N VAL A 582 -3.02 9.67 -13.57
CA VAL A 582 -4.43 9.73 -13.21
C VAL A 582 -4.54 9.51 -11.71
N ALA A 583 -5.21 10.42 -11.00
CA ALA A 583 -5.46 10.32 -9.58
C ALA A 583 -6.62 11.22 -9.16
N ASP A 584 -7.36 10.83 -8.12
CA ASP A 584 -8.41 11.62 -7.46
C ASP A 584 -7.76 12.62 -6.50
N VAL A 585 -7.26 13.74 -7.01
CA VAL A 585 -6.45 14.71 -6.26
C VAL A 585 -7.28 15.69 -5.44
N ASP A 586 -8.57 15.86 -5.75
CA ASP A 586 -9.46 16.76 -5.02
C ASP A 586 -10.51 16.05 -4.14
N ASP A 587 -10.41 14.72 -4.02
CA ASP A 587 -11.21 13.85 -3.15
C ASP A 587 -12.72 13.97 -3.45
N ASP A 588 -13.06 14.16 -4.73
CA ASP A 588 -14.44 14.25 -5.19
C ASP A 588 -15.02 12.90 -5.64
N GLY A 589 -14.16 11.87 -5.73
CA GLY A 589 -14.48 10.50 -6.10
C GLY A 589 -14.36 10.23 -7.61
N GLY A 590 -14.02 11.23 -8.41
CA GLY A 590 -13.63 11.12 -9.82
C GLY A 590 -12.11 11.11 -9.97
N PRO A 591 -11.57 10.48 -11.04
CA PRO A 591 -10.15 10.58 -11.33
C PRO A 591 -9.83 11.79 -12.22
N GLU A 592 -8.83 12.58 -11.82
CA GLU A 592 -8.32 13.69 -12.60
C GLU A 592 -7.14 13.26 -13.48
N ILE A 593 -6.88 14.01 -14.55
CA ILE A 593 -5.64 13.87 -15.31
C ILE A 593 -4.64 14.91 -14.84
N VAL A 594 -3.57 14.46 -14.18
CA VAL A 594 -2.56 15.33 -13.56
C VAL A 594 -1.33 15.40 -14.44
N TYR A 595 -0.86 16.62 -14.73
CA TYR A 595 0.21 16.88 -15.69
C TYR A 595 1.12 18.05 -15.29
N VAL A 596 2.34 18.07 -15.83
CA VAL A 596 3.25 19.21 -15.72
C VAL A 596 2.97 20.20 -16.85
N ARG A 597 2.77 21.48 -16.53
CA ARG A 597 2.53 22.54 -17.51
C ARG A 597 3.85 23.18 -17.95
N ASN A 598 4.01 23.39 -19.27
CA ASN A 598 5.12 24.20 -19.78
C ASN A 598 5.08 25.62 -19.20
N PRO A 599 6.21 26.16 -18.74
CA PRO A 599 6.24 27.46 -18.13
C PRO A 599 5.83 28.54 -19.14
N PRO A 600 5.02 29.53 -18.73
CA PRO A 600 4.52 30.58 -19.63
C PRO A 600 5.64 31.49 -20.16
N SER A 601 6.81 31.47 -19.53
CA SER A 601 8.01 32.17 -19.98
C SER A 601 9.28 31.50 -19.44
N THR A 602 10.41 31.68 -20.13
CA THR A 602 11.71 31.15 -19.71
C THR A 602 12.06 31.62 -18.29
N GLY A 603 12.32 30.66 -17.39
CA GLY A 603 12.69 30.93 -15.99
C GLY A 603 11.51 31.02 -15.01
N SER A 604 10.27 30.79 -15.47
CA SER A 604 9.15 30.45 -14.57
C SER A 604 9.23 28.95 -14.20
N PRO A 605 8.76 28.54 -13.01
CA PRO A 605 8.74 27.14 -12.64
C PRO A 605 7.79 26.33 -13.52
N GLU A 606 8.07 25.04 -13.62
CA GLU A 606 7.17 24.04 -14.18
C GLU A 606 6.15 23.70 -13.09
N GLU A 607 4.86 23.97 -13.34
CA GLU A 607 3.80 23.80 -12.34
C GLU A 607 3.01 22.52 -12.61
N ILE A 608 2.62 21.80 -11.55
CA ILE A 608 1.67 20.70 -11.64
C ILE A 608 0.25 21.24 -11.72
N ARG A 609 -0.54 20.68 -12.64
CA ARG A 609 -1.95 21.00 -12.85
C ARG A 609 -2.74 19.73 -13.05
N TYR A 610 -4.05 19.83 -12.89
CA TYR A 610 -4.95 18.72 -13.19
C TYR A 610 -6.12 19.17 -14.05
N VAL A 611 -6.58 18.27 -14.92
CA VAL A 611 -7.85 18.37 -15.62
C VAL A 611 -8.88 17.63 -14.79
N ASP A 612 -9.75 18.41 -14.18
CA ASP A 612 -10.93 17.98 -13.47
C ASP A 612 -12.02 17.54 -14.46
N ASP A 613 -12.75 16.49 -14.10
CA ASP A 613 -13.84 15.92 -14.89
C ASP A 613 -13.42 15.57 -16.33
N PRO A 614 -12.31 14.84 -16.57
CA PRO A 614 -11.67 14.75 -17.88
C PRO A 614 -12.56 14.10 -18.96
N LEU A 615 -13.59 13.35 -18.58
CA LEU A 615 -14.54 12.72 -19.52
C LEU A 615 -15.81 13.54 -19.79
N THR A 616 -16.01 14.66 -19.10
CA THR A 616 -17.26 15.44 -19.16
C THR A 616 -17.02 16.82 -19.80
N PRO A 617 -17.10 16.97 -21.14
CA PRO A 617 -16.73 18.20 -21.85
C PRO A 617 -17.35 19.51 -21.35
N GLY A 618 -18.52 19.43 -20.68
CA GLY A 618 -19.24 20.59 -20.16
C GLY A 618 -18.88 20.99 -18.72
N SER A 619 -18.25 20.12 -17.95
CA SER A 619 -17.78 20.41 -16.57
C SER A 619 -16.26 20.47 -16.45
N ARG A 620 -15.51 19.95 -17.43
CA ARG A 620 -14.04 20.03 -17.48
C ARG A 620 -13.50 21.37 -17.05
N SER A 621 -12.60 21.33 -16.06
CA SER A 621 -11.88 22.49 -15.57
C SER A 621 -10.39 22.18 -15.47
N VAL A 622 -9.54 23.21 -15.57
CA VAL A 622 -8.09 23.06 -15.35
C VAL A 622 -7.75 23.83 -14.09
N VAL A 623 -7.15 23.12 -13.14
CA VAL A 623 -6.81 23.65 -11.83
C VAL A 623 -5.31 23.55 -11.62
N THR A 624 -4.72 24.56 -10.98
CA THR A 624 -3.33 24.50 -10.54
C THR A 624 -3.28 23.76 -9.22
N LEU A 625 -2.44 22.74 -9.12
CA LEU A 625 -2.26 21.99 -7.88
C LEU A 625 -1.48 22.84 -6.87
N THR A 626 -1.99 22.88 -5.64
CA THR A 626 -1.43 23.69 -4.55
C THR A 626 -1.07 22.86 -3.32
N ASP A 627 -0.15 23.35 -2.51
CA ASP A 627 0.22 22.73 -1.23
C ASP A 627 -0.64 23.25 -0.05
N THR A 628 -0.37 22.76 1.17
CA THR A 628 -1.06 23.20 2.40
C THR A 628 -0.99 24.70 2.69
N ASP A 629 0.01 25.40 2.14
CA ASP A 629 0.17 26.85 2.28
C ASP A 629 -0.51 27.63 1.15
N GLY A 630 -1.11 26.93 0.17
CA GLY A 630 -1.71 27.49 -1.03
C GLY A 630 -0.69 27.93 -2.08
N SER A 631 0.56 27.46 -1.97
CA SER A 631 1.60 27.69 -2.97
C SER A 631 1.47 26.69 -4.11
N THR A 632 1.88 27.08 -5.32
CA THR A 632 1.90 26.17 -6.47
C THR A 632 2.93 25.07 -6.27
N VAL A 633 2.58 23.84 -6.65
CA VAL A 633 3.51 22.71 -6.58
C VAL A 633 4.33 22.62 -7.87
N ASP A 634 5.65 22.59 -7.71
CA ASP A 634 6.60 22.44 -8.81
C ASP A 634 6.65 20.99 -9.31
N GLY A 635 6.63 20.80 -10.63
CA GLY A 635 6.85 19.52 -11.29
C GLY A 635 8.21 19.45 -12.01
N SER A 636 8.43 18.34 -12.69
CA SER A 636 9.63 18.11 -13.52
C SER A 636 9.23 17.68 -14.92
N SER A 637 9.70 18.37 -15.95
CA SER A 637 9.49 17.93 -17.34
C SER A 637 10.34 16.72 -17.75
N GLU A 638 11.25 16.27 -16.89
CA GLU A 638 12.06 15.05 -17.10
C GLU A 638 11.33 13.82 -16.54
N THR A 639 10.98 13.83 -15.24
CA THR A 639 10.32 12.70 -14.57
C THR A 639 8.79 12.77 -14.60
N GLY A 640 8.22 13.95 -14.86
CA GLY A 640 6.78 14.16 -14.97
C GLY A 640 6.08 14.15 -13.62
N VAL A 641 4.84 13.68 -13.65
CA VAL A 641 4.02 13.36 -12.48
C VAL A 641 3.45 11.95 -12.64
N LEU A 642 3.45 11.19 -11.54
CA LEU A 642 3.25 9.74 -11.52
C LEU A 642 2.18 9.34 -10.51
#